data_AF-A0A810N8P2-F1
#
_entry.id   AF-A0A810N8P2-F1
#
_cell.length_a   1.000
_cell.length_b   1.000
_cell.length_c   1.000
_cell.angle_alpha   90.00
_cell.angle_beta   90.00
_cell.angle_gamma   90.00
#
_symmetry.space_group_name_H-M   'P 1'
#
loop_
_entity.id
_entity.type
_entity.pdbx_description
1 polymer ?
#
loop_
_entity_poly.entity_id
_entity_poly.type
_entity_poly.pdbx_seq_one_letter_code
_entity_poly.pdbx_strand_id
1 'polypeptide(L)'
;MNRATRTHPRRALVVLAAALLTLTLAPPGRAVAAGTVTEVVVSQAGYSAGAYKTAYVLATGTLADPTFEVLSGGAVVGGGTLVDEGVTWDRRVYSADLSAVTTAGTQVTVTSNGISSHPFPIAANIWTGYTDEMTAFYRIQRASVATADAYPAGYSSVAPSAKVFHAAGHLDDARAEDGTRYDLTGGWYDAGDYGKYGGNQWVGGEIALAYLRHADAAQVRQDRDGNGIPDLIDEARWGSEYLVKFADQLGGALYNIRNRGGFVHPEKLTDNVPGTADDRVLTDLSVGGSAKAAGTLAATARAIRHAVAAGHVTGAAATDLAAFADTARAAALTTYGYAAANPDGPEGTYVTVGGIPNAMLWAEVQLHLLTGEAGYATAAAAKIATLTFDDLRATNYWDLRPISMAEFYPVADAATRTRIQALLRQQAQFFLSSTDDTPYGVLNQFKNFGVNEPHASYLGDMVRYYELFGDPAVLRAVLKGTYWIFGANPWNISWVSGIGADHVDYLHTRLDEEAYSRTSPGVVIPGAMVSGPNAHDTRDRRSVSPWYADRPLWQDDTSQWRYNEYSISIQAGLLYTVTGLAALNGEPTTGGPVPTRMPVTTPVIGDFVTGSVTVLAQGEGPVTGVRHNADGTWKPMTSTDGAYRGTFSVDGFAPYTTRRVDVRATDAAGRVTYSSAHYTVAPPLPAPATRCATTTSAAPAPSAAPGSTG
;
A
#
# COMPACT_ATOMS: atom_id res chain seq x y z
N MET A 1 13.75 -61.51 -84.24
CA MET A 1 12.57 -61.08 -85.03
C MET A 1 12.40 -59.59 -84.76
N ASN A 2 12.82 -58.72 -85.70
CA ASN A 2 11.95 -58.05 -86.70
C ASN A 2 10.73 -57.40 -86.04
N ARG A 3 10.40 -56.10 -86.12
CA ARG A 3 10.74 -54.92 -86.94
C ARG A 3 10.24 -53.71 -86.12
N ALA A 4 11.00 -52.64 -85.90
CA ALA A 4 11.16 -51.46 -86.77
C ALA A 4 9.84 -50.78 -87.19
N THR A 5 9.63 -49.52 -86.76
CA THR A 5 9.21 -48.39 -87.64
C THR A 5 9.38 -47.00 -86.98
N ARG A 6 10.43 -46.30 -87.46
CA ARG A 6 10.49 -44.88 -87.96
C ARG A 6 9.96 -43.75 -87.05
N THR A 7 10.75 -42.89 -86.40
CA THR A 7 11.73 -41.84 -86.81
C THR A 7 11.21 -40.72 -87.73
N HIS A 8 11.11 -39.51 -87.16
CA HIS A 8 11.42 -38.24 -87.81
C HIS A 8 12.32 -37.39 -86.88
N PRO A 9 13.33 -36.66 -87.40
CA PRO A 9 14.42 -36.13 -86.58
C PRO A 9 14.25 -34.64 -86.29
N ARG A 10 14.62 -34.18 -85.09
CA ARG A 10 15.10 -32.81 -84.89
C ARG A 10 16.34 -32.79 -84.00
N ARG A 11 17.37 -32.16 -84.57
CA ARG A 11 18.73 -32.01 -84.10
C ARG A 11 18.75 -31.20 -82.80
N ALA A 12 19.42 -31.70 -81.77
CA ALA A 12 19.84 -30.89 -80.63
C ALA A 12 21.34 -30.59 -80.80
N LEU A 13 21.65 -29.31 -81.03
CA LEU A 13 23.02 -28.78 -81.06
C LEU A 13 23.30 -28.15 -79.68
N VAL A 14 24.45 -28.51 -79.13
CA VAL A 14 25.01 -28.06 -77.85
C VAL A 14 25.24 -26.54 -77.85
N VAL A 15 24.81 -25.86 -76.78
CA VAL A 15 25.30 -24.52 -76.42
C VAL A 15 25.73 -24.52 -74.95
N LEU A 16 26.97 -24.04 -74.77
CA LEU A 16 27.76 -23.90 -73.56
C LEU A 16 27.06 -22.98 -72.53
N ALA A 17 26.86 -23.43 -71.30
CA ALA A 17 26.34 -22.59 -70.20
C ALA A 17 27.50 -22.09 -69.32
N ALA A 18 27.71 -20.77 -69.33
CA ALA A 18 28.64 -20.08 -68.45
C ALA A 18 28.09 -20.04 -67.01
N ALA A 19 28.89 -20.46 -66.04
CA ALA A 19 28.56 -20.37 -64.63
C ALA A 19 28.71 -18.92 -64.14
N LEU A 20 27.59 -18.22 -63.95
CA LEU A 20 27.53 -16.98 -63.18
C LEU A 20 27.41 -17.34 -61.70
N LEU A 21 28.46 -17.03 -60.93
CA LEU A 21 28.44 -17.10 -59.47
C LEU A 21 27.60 -15.92 -58.94
N THR A 22 26.32 -16.16 -58.63
CA THR A 22 25.47 -15.18 -57.96
C THR A 22 25.86 -15.08 -56.49
N LEU A 23 26.67 -14.07 -56.17
CA LEU A 23 26.93 -13.64 -54.80
C LEU A 23 25.64 -13.04 -54.23
N THR A 24 24.88 -13.82 -53.46
CA THR A 24 23.74 -13.30 -52.69
C THR A 24 24.28 -12.42 -51.57
N LEU A 25 24.38 -11.11 -51.80
CA LEU A 25 24.50 -10.16 -50.70
C LEU A 25 23.21 -10.24 -49.89
N ALA A 26 23.28 -10.88 -48.72
CA ALA A 26 22.28 -10.67 -47.68
C ALA A 26 22.22 -9.16 -47.39
N PRO A 27 21.03 -8.55 -47.24
CA PRO A 27 20.95 -7.17 -46.80
C PRO A 27 21.72 -7.05 -45.47
N PRO A 28 22.51 -5.99 -45.25
CA PRO A 28 23.17 -5.79 -43.96
C PRO A 28 22.07 -5.83 -42.90
N GLY A 29 22.19 -6.77 -41.97
CA GLY A 29 21.30 -6.81 -40.81
C GLY A 29 21.33 -5.43 -40.18
N ARG A 30 20.17 -4.78 -40.06
CA ARG A 30 20.07 -3.50 -39.35
C ARG A 30 20.70 -3.71 -37.98
N ALA A 31 21.81 -3.05 -37.71
CA ALA A 31 22.36 -2.96 -36.37
C ALA A 31 21.25 -2.37 -35.49
N VAL A 32 20.68 -3.18 -34.60
CA VAL A 32 19.78 -2.68 -33.57
C VAL A 32 20.63 -1.78 -32.69
N ALA A 33 20.31 -0.48 -32.64
CA ALA A 33 21.03 0.45 -31.78
C ALA A 33 20.98 -0.08 -30.33
N ALA A 34 22.12 -0.04 -29.63
CA ALA A 34 22.17 -0.42 -28.23
C ALA A 34 21.23 0.50 -27.43
N GLY A 35 20.54 -0.08 -26.46
CA GLY A 35 19.75 0.67 -25.50
C GLY A 35 20.61 1.62 -24.68
N THR A 36 20.01 2.71 -24.23
CA THR A 36 20.64 3.70 -23.35
C THR A 36 19.95 3.67 -22.00
N VAL A 37 20.72 3.79 -20.93
CA VAL A 37 20.18 3.99 -19.58
C VAL A 37 19.47 5.33 -19.54
N THR A 38 18.24 5.34 -19.02
CA THR A 38 17.46 6.55 -18.77
C THR A 38 17.50 6.94 -17.31
N GLU A 39 17.45 5.97 -16.39
CA GLU A 39 17.39 6.19 -14.95
C GLU A 39 18.11 5.06 -14.20
N VAL A 40 18.68 5.39 -13.03
CA VAL A 40 19.11 4.42 -12.02
C VAL A 40 18.36 4.72 -10.74
N VAL A 41 17.49 3.82 -10.32
CA VAL A 41 16.54 4.06 -9.22
C VAL A 41 16.87 3.17 -8.02
N VAL A 42 16.75 3.76 -6.83
CA VAL A 42 17.24 3.21 -5.55
C VAL A 42 16.24 3.53 -4.44
N SER A 43 16.31 2.83 -3.32
CA SER A 43 15.70 3.33 -2.07
C SER A 43 16.45 4.58 -1.65
N GLN A 44 15.84 5.75 -1.81
CA GLN A 44 16.43 7.02 -1.44
C GLN A 44 16.47 7.21 0.09
N ALA A 45 15.58 6.52 0.81
CA ALA A 45 15.69 6.32 2.25
C ALA A 45 16.91 5.48 2.65
N GLY A 46 17.55 4.80 1.70
CA GLY A 46 18.74 4.00 1.93
C GLY A 46 18.50 2.58 2.38
N TYR A 47 19.54 1.96 2.94
CA TYR A 47 19.59 0.53 3.23
C TYR A 47 20.31 0.24 4.56
N SER A 48 19.83 -0.77 5.29
CA SER A 48 20.59 -1.36 6.40
C SER A 48 21.76 -2.19 5.85
N ALA A 49 22.96 -2.04 6.43
CA ALA A 49 24.21 -2.63 5.95
C ALA A 49 24.15 -4.16 5.81
N GLY A 50 23.46 -4.84 6.74
CA GLY A 50 23.31 -6.31 6.71
C GLY A 50 22.10 -6.83 5.93
N ALA A 51 21.25 -5.95 5.40
CA ALA A 51 20.01 -6.36 4.74
C ALA A 51 20.21 -6.72 3.26
N TYR A 52 19.19 -7.36 2.68
CA TYR A 52 19.03 -7.43 1.22
C TYR A 52 18.96 -6.02 0.63
N LYS A 53 19.62 -5.76 -0.49
CA LYS A 53 19.64 -4.43 -1.13
C LYS A 53 19.54 -4.59 -2.64
N THR A 54 18.73 -3.77 -3.27
CA THR A 54 18.54 -3.80 -4.72
C THR A 54 18.37 -2.40 -5.28
N ALA A 55 18.87 -2.19 -6.49
CA ALA A 55 18.59 -1.04 -7.33
C ALA A 55 18.11 -1.51 -8.70
N TYR A 56 17.54 -0.60 -9.49
CA TYR A 56 17.11 -0.90 -10.86
C TYR A 56 17.69 0.10 -11.85
N VAL A 57 18.04 -0.39 -13.04
CA VAL A 57 18.52 0.41 -14.17
C VAL A 57 17.50 0.31 -15.29
N LEU A 58 16.94 1.45 -15.69
CA LEU A 58 15.92 1.54 -16.73
C LEU A 58 16.59 1.92 -18.05
N ALA A 59 16.25 1.22 -19.13
CA ALA A 59 16.84 1.44 -20.43
C ALA A 59 15.80 1.48 -21.55
N THR A 60 16.15 2.17 -22.64
CA THR A 60 15.37 2.21 -23.88
C THR A 60 15.41 0.92 -24.69
N GLY A 61 16.31 -0.01 -24.35
CA GLY A 61 16.51 -1.28 -25.03
C GLY A 61 17.61 -2.11 -24.35
N THR A 62 18.13 -3.12 -25.04
CA THR A 62 19.21 -3.97 -24.51
C THR A 62 20.51 -3.17 -24.35
N LEU A 63 21.09 -3.17 -23.14
CA LEU A 63 22.39 -2.53 -22.90
C LEU A 63 23.54 -3.31 -23.55
N ALA A 64 24.51 -2.59 -24.12
CA ALA A 64 25.75 -3.19 -24.59
C ALA A 64 26.71 -3.53 -23.44
N ASP A 65 26.70 -2.71 -22.38
CA ASP A 65 27.47 -2.90 -21.16
C ASP A 65 26.50 -3.07 -19.97
N PRO A 66 26.21 -4.31 -19.55
CA PRO A 66 25.32 -4.60 -18.42
C PRO A 66 26.09 -4.59 -17.09
N THR A 67 26.90 -3.57 -16.82
CA THR A 67 27.61 -3.41 -15.55
C THR A 67 27.11 -2.23 -14.73
N PHE A 68 27.36 -2.27 -13.42
CA PHE A 68 27.12 -1.17 -12.51
C PHE A 68 28.25 -1.06 -11.48
N GLU A 69 28.46 0.15 -10.96
CA GLU A 69 29.36 0.47 -9.87
C GLU A 69 28.58 1.09 -8.71
N VAL A 70 29.05 0.86 -7.49
CA VAL A 70 28.56 1.52 -6.28
C VAL A 70 29.66 2.43 -5.75
N LEU A 71 29.37 3.71 -5.62
CA LEU A 71 30.32 4.72 -5.17
C LEU A 71 29.92 5.23 -3.79
N SER A 72 30.90 5.47 -2.92
CA SER A 72 30.74 6.16 -1.64
C SER A 72 31.79 7.26 -1.54
N GLY A 73 31.35 8.53 -1.47
CA GLY A 73 32.27 9.67 -1.47
C GLY A 73 33.16 9.76 -2.71
N GLY A 74 32.69 9.23 -3.85
CA GLY A 74 33.43 9.17 -5.13
C GLY A 74 34.38 7.97 -5.28
N ALA A 75 34.57 7.14 -4.25
CA ALA A 75 35.34 5.90 -4.34
C ALA A 75 34.42 4.72 -4.66
N VAL A 76 34.85 3.84 -5.57
CA VAL A 76 34.15 2.57 -5.86
C VAL A 76 34.26 1.64 -4.66
N VAL A 77 33.12 1.29 -4.06
CA VAL A 77 33.01 0.39 -2.90
C VAL A 77 32.33 -0.94 -3.24
N GLY A 78 31.83 -1.08 -4.47
CA GLY A 78 31.21 -2.30 -4.98
C GLY A 78 30.83 -2.16 -6.44
N GLY A 79 30.28 -3.22 -7.01
CA GLY A 79 29.83 -3.26 -8.40
C GLY A 79 29.54 -4.69 -8.84
N GLY A 80 29.02 -4.84 -10.04
CA GLY A 80 28.66 -6.16 -10.57
C GLY A 80 28.04 -6.12 -11.95
N THR A 81 27.49 -7.26 -12.34
CA THR A 81 26.72 -7.41 -13.58
C THR A 81 25.24 -7.29 -13.28
N LEU A 82 24.55 -6.51 -14.11
CA LEU A 82 23.12 -6.33 -14.10
C LEU A 82 22.39 -7.62 -14.53
N VAL A 83 21.28 -7.94 -13.87
CA VAL A 83 20.36 -9.01 -14.29
C VAL A 83 19.25 -8.39 -15.12
N ASP A 84 19.01 -8.94 -16.31
CA ASP A 84 17.97 -8.47 -17.22
C ASP A 84 16.60 -8.99 -16.79
N GLU A 85 15.71 -8.08 -16.39
CA GLU A 85 14.36 -8.39 -15.93
C GLU A 85 13.32 -8.28 -17.07
N GLY A 86 13.78 -8.05 -18.30
CA GLY A 86 12.91 -7.90 -19.47
C GLY A 86 12.25 -6.52 -19.56
N VAL A 87 11.10 -6.47 -20.23
CA VAL A 87 10.38 -5.21 -20.47
C VAL A 87 9.21 -5.10 -19.49
N THR A 88 9.15 -3.99 -18.75
CA THR A 88 8.03 -3.65 -17.87
C THR A 88 7.68 -2.18 -18.10
N TRP A 89 6.40 -1.90 -18.37
CA TRP A 89 5.85 -0.54 -18.56
C TRP A 89 6.67 0.29 -19.56
N ASP A 90 6.85 -0.26 -20.77
CA ASP A 90 7.58 0.36 -21.89
C ASP A 90 9.05 0.72 -21.62
N ARG A 91 9.68 0.05 -20.65
CA ARG A 91 11.12 0.15 -20.37
C ARG A 91 11.72 -1.23 -20.24
N ARG A 92 12.94 -1.41 -20.74
CA ARG A 92 13.74 -2.59 -20.37
C ARG A 92 14.35 -2.32 -19.00
N VAL A 93 14.18 -3.26 -18.07
CA VAL A 93 14.60 -3.09 -16.69
C VAL A 93 15.71 -4.08 -16.37
N TYR A 94 16.69 -3.61 -15.62
CA TYR A 94 17.74 -4.44 -15.07
C TYR A 94 17.77 -4.29 -13.55
N SER A 95 18.03 -5.37 -12.82
CA SER A 95 18.25 -5.33 -11.37
C SER A 95 19.74 -5.41 -11.02
N ALA A 96 20.12 -4.71 -9.96
CA ALA A 96 21.45 -4.70 -9.38
C ALA A 96 21.37 -5.14 -7.91
N ASP A 97 21.98 -6.27 -7.57
CA ASP A 97 22.10 -6.73 -6.18
C ASP A 97 23.23 -5.98 -5.48
N LEU A 98 22.89 -5.17 -4.48
CA LEU A 98 23.84 -4.38 -3.70
C LEU A 98 24.15 -5.03 -2.34
N SER A 99 23.63 -6.24 -2.07
CA SER A 99 23.62 -6.83 -0.73
C SER A 99 25.03 -7.02 -0.16
N ALA A 100 26.03 -7.28 -1.00
CA ALA A 100 27.43 -7.41 -0.61
C ALA A 100 28.07 -6.09 -0.16
N VAL A 101 27.49 -4.94 -0.51
CA VAL A 101 27.98 -3.61 -0.08
C VAL A 101 27.48 -3.34 1.34
N THR A 102 28.39 -3.39 2.30
CA THR A 102 28.12 -3.17 3.73
C THR A 102 28.76 -1.90 4.27
N THR A 103 29.59 -1.23 3.46
CA THR A 103 30.27 0.02 3.83
C THR A 103 29.25 1.11 4.11
N ALA A 104 29.21 1.59 5.34
CA ALA A 104 28.36 2.71 5.73
C ALA A 104 28.78 4.01 5.02
N GLY A 105 27.81 4.86 4.72
CA GLY A 105 28.03 6.15 4.07
C GLY A 105 26.71 6.89 3.86
N THR A 106 26.75 8.21 3.78
CA THR A 106 25.55 9.06 3.64
C THR A 106 25.30 9.55 2.22
N GLN A 107 26.24 9.32 1.30
CA GLN A 107 26.24 9.79 -0.09
C GLN A 107 26.67 8.65 -1.02
N VAL A 108 26.00 7.50 -0.89
CA VAL A 108 26.24 6.34 -1.75
C VAL A 108 25.43 6.51 -3.03
N THR A 109 25.99 6.17 -4.19
CA THR A 109 25.28 6.16 -5.47
C THR A 109 25.50 4.84 -6.21
N VAL A 110 24.53 4.45 -7.03
CA VAL A 110 24.70 3.40 -8.04
C VAL A 110 24.85 4.06 -9.40
N THR A 111 25.85 3.65 -10.17
CA THR A 111 26.13 4.21 -11.50
C THR A 111 26.17 3.10 -12.54
N SER A 112 25.51 3.30 -13.69
CA SER A 112 25.60 2.42 -14.86
C SER A 112 25.57 3.24 -16.15
N ASN A 113 26.47 2.94 -17.08
CA ASN A 113 26.56 3.61 -18.39
C ASN A 113 26.55 5.15 -18.30
N GLY A 114 27.21 5.72 -17.27
CA GLY A 114 27.32 7.17 -17.06
C GLY A 114 26.13 7.85 -16.39
N ILE A 115 25.05 7.12 -16.06
CA ILE A 115 23.92 7.63 -15.29
C ILE A 115 24.05 7.16 -13.84
N SER A 116 23.82 8.06 -12.88
CA SER A 116 23.88 7.76 -11.45
C SER A 116 22.52 7.95 -10.80
N SER A 117 22.25 7.15 -9.78
CA SER A 117 21.08 7.34 -8.92
C SER A 117 21.16 8.63 -8.11
N HIS A 118 20.04 8.99 -7.48
CA HIS A 118 20.10 9.87 -6.30
C HIS A 118 21.04 9.30 -5.24
N PRO A 119 21.69 10.17 -4.43
CA PRO A 119 22.49 9.71 -3.30
C PRO A 119 21.57 9.12 -2.23
N PHE A 120 22.02 8.05 -1.58
CA PHE A 120 21.30 7.40 -0.49
C PHE A 120 22.25 6.97 0.63
N PRO A 121 21.75 6.80 1.86
CA PRO A 121 22.55 6.30 2.97
C PRO A 121 22.62 4.76 3.03
N ILE A 122 23.75 4.24 3.51
CA ILE A 122 23.87 2.89 4.07
C ILE A 122 24.26 3.05 5.55
N ALA A 123 23.44 2.49 6.44
CA ALA A 123 23.62 2.58 7.89
C ALA A 123 23.54 1.19 8.53
N ALA A 124 23.95 1.04 9.79
CA ALA A 124 23.84 -0.26 10.49
C ALA A 124 22.39 -0.75 10.58
N ASN A 125 21.47 0.18 10.87
CA ASN A 125 20.03 0.00 10.80
C ASN A 125 19.44 1.29 10.24
N ILE A 126 18.94 1.27 9.01
CA ILE A 126 18.43 2.49 8.38
C ILE A 126 17.05 2.88 8.92
N TRP A 127 16.23 1.88 9.25
CA TRP A 127 14.83 2.08 9.60
C TRP A 127 14.63 2.78 10.95
N THR A 128 15.61 2.71 11.84
CA THR A 128 15.60 3.45 13.11
C THR A 128 15.70 4.95 12.93
N GLY A 129 16.19 5.40 11.78
CA GLY A 129 16.25 6.82 11.44
C GLY A 129 14.93 7.37 10.90
N TYR A 130 13.87 6.54 10.84
CA TYR A 130 12.56 6.93 10.29
C TYR A 130 11.38 6.67 11.24
N THR A 131 11.63 6.04 12.39
CA THR A 131 10.59 5.75 13.39
C THR A 131 10.01 7.02 14.03
N ASP A 132 10.82 8.08 14.12
CA ASP A 132 10.41 9.39 14.60
C ASP A 132 9.49 10.09 13.59
N GLU A 133 9.77 10.03 12.27
CA GLU A 133 8.83 10.55 11.27
C GLU A 133 7.50 9.78 11.25
N MET A 134 7.51 8.47 11.52
CA MET A 134 6.25 7.69 11.61
C MET A 134 5.32 8.20 12.71
N THR A 135 5.86 8.63 13.85
CA THR A 135 5.06 9.20 14.95
C THR A 135 4.83 10.70 14.77
N ALA A 136 5.77 11.43 14.16
CA ALA A 136 5.62 12.84 13.79
C ALA A 136 4.40 13.06 12.89
N PHE A 137 4.17 12.18 11.92
CA PHE A 137 2.99 12.20 11.07
C PHE A 137 1.69 12.26 11.89
N TYR A 138 1.52 11.35 12.85
CA TYR A 138 0.32 11.31 13.69
C TYR A 138 0.25 12.50 14.65
N ARG A 139 1.38 12.96 15.21
CA ARG A 139 1.46 14.19 16.03
C ARG A 139 0.95 15.42 15.27
N ILE A 140 1.35 15.58 14.01
CA ILE A 140 0.92 16.69 13.16
C ILE A 140 -0.56 16.59 12.79
N GLN A 141 -1.09 15.37 12.64
CA GLN A 141 -2.49 15.14 12.32
C GLN A 141 -3.43 15.25 13.54
N ARG A 142 -2.93 15.51 14.75
CA ARG A 142 -3.77 15.63 15.96
C ARG A 142 -4.76 16.81 15.80
N ALA A 143 -6.04 16.54 16.06
CA ALA A 143 -7.09 17.55 16.08
C ALA A 143 -7.21 18.21 17.45
N SER A 144 -7.77 19.42 17.54
CA SER A 144 -8.04 20.12 18.81
C SER A 144 -6.82 20.43 19.68
N VAL A 145 -5.62 20.43 19.10
CA VAL A 145 -4.36 20.83 19.76
C VAL A 145 -3.53 21.67 18.81
N ALA A 146 -2.72 22.59 19.34
CA ALA A 146 -1.78 23.33 18.52
C ALA A 146 -0.64 22.39 18.06
N THR A 147 -0.21 22.50 16.81
CA THR A 147 0.87 21.66 16.29
C THR A 147 2.15 21.81 17.10
N ALA A 148 2.42 23.00 17.64
CA ALA A 148 3.60 23.28 18.46
C ALA A 148 3.61 22.53 19.81
N ASP A 149 2.43 22.17 20.34
CA ASP A 149 2.31 21.40 21.58
C ASP A 149 2.43 19.90 21.30
N ALA A 150 1.94 19.44 20.14
CA ALA A 150 2.02 18.04 19.74
C ALA A 150 3.39 17.63 19.17
N TYR A 151 4.02 18.54 18.42
CA TYR A 151 5.30 18.37 17.75
C TYR A 151 6.31 19.41 18.30
N PRO A 152 7.08 19.06 19.35
CA PRO A 152 8.11 19.96 19.86
C PRO A 152 9.24 20.15 18.84
N ALA A 153 9.92 21.30 18.92
CA ALA A 153 11.01 21.60 18.00
C ALA A 153 12.11 20.52 18.06
N GLY A 154 12.44 19.95 16.90
CA GLY A 154 13.44 18.88 16.78
C GLY A 154 12.93 17.47 17.10
N TYR A 155 11.61 17.26 17.19
CA TYR A 155 11.01 15.95 17.47
C TYR A 155 11.47 14.86 16.48
N SER A 156 11.36 15.10 15.17
CA SER A 156 11.89 14.22 14.13
C SER A 156 13.07 14.81 13.37
N SER A 157 13.89 13.94 12.79
CA SER A 157 15.08 14.32 12.01
C SER A 157 14.75 15.16 10.78
N VAL A 158 13.61 14.90 10.15
CA VAL A 158 13.00 15.71 9.11
C VAL A 158 12.03 16.69 9.77
N ALA A 159 12.22 18.00 9.52
CA ALA A 159 11.34 19.03 10.04
C ALA A 159 10.11 19.25 9.15
N PRO A 160 8.90 19.47 9.72
CA PRO A 160 7.75 19.90 8.95
C PRO A 160 7.94 21.32 8.40
N SER A 161 7.27 21.63 7.30
CA SER A 161 7.18 23.02 6.83
C SER A 161 6.55 23.91 7.90
N ALA A 162 7.11 25.10 8.13
CA ALA A 162 6.60 26.03 9.14
C ALA A 162 5.11 26.37 8.95
N LYS A 163 4.62 26.36 7.70
CA LYS A 163 3.21 26.60 7.35
C LYS A 163 2.25 25.47 7.77
N VAL A 164 2.73 24.33 8.22
CA VAL A 164 1.88 23.25 8.77
C VAL A 164 1.46 23.55 10.21
N PHE A 165 2.20 24.41 10.92
CA PHE A 165 1.89 24.75 12.31
C PHE A 165 0.65 25.62 12.40
N HIS A 166 -0.31 25.15 13.20
CA HIS A 166 -1.57 25.82 13.46
C HIS A 166 -1.88 25.86 14.96
N ALA A 167 -2.78 26.75 15.37
CA ALA A 167 -3.30 26.77 16.74
C ALA A 167 -4.35 25.66 16.93
N ALA A 168 -4.78 25.39 18.16
CA ALA A 168 -5.82 24.41 18.40
C ALA A 168 -7.13 24.82 17.68
N GLY A 169 -7.63 23.94 16.81
CA GLY A 169 -8.86 24.14 16.04
C GLY A 169 -9.87 23.02 16.26
N HIS A 170 -11.15 23.29 15.94
CA HIS A 170 -12.28 22.39 16.25
C HIS A 170 -12.37 22.06 17.75
N LEU A 171 -12.25 23.07 18.62
CA LEU A 171 -12.49 22.93 20.07
C LEU A 171 -13.98 22.82 20.44
N ASP A 172 -14.85 22.89 19.44
CA ASP A 172 -16.31 22.87 19.48
C ASP A 172 -16.90 21.57 18.89
N ASP A 173 -16.06 20.57 18.60
CA ASP A 173 -16.54 19.23 18.27
C ASP A 173 -17.26 18.60 19.49
N ALA A 174 -18.52 18.19 19.41
CA ALA A 174 -19.45 18.34 18.29
C ALA A 174 -20.90 18.34 18.80
N ARG A 175 -21.86 18.61 17.90
CA ARG A 175 -23.30 18.49 18.20
C ARG A 175 -23.98 17.36 17.41
N ALA A 176 -25.05 16.79 17.96
CA ALA A 176 -26.00 15.97 17.21
C ALA A 176 -26.91 16.84 16.33
N GLU A 177 -27.65 16.20 15.41
CA GLU A 177 -28.64 16.86 14.56
C GLU A 177 -29.76 17.55 15.36
N ASP A 178 -30.11 17.02 16.54
CA ASP A 178 -31.11 17.61 17.43
C ASP A 178 -30.59 18.79 18.27
N GLY A 179 -29.31 19.14 18.10
CA GLY A 179 -28.64 20.23 18.82
C GLY A 179 -28.03 19.83 20.16
N THR A 180 -28.15 18.57 20.59
CA THR A 180 -27.46 18.05 21.78
C THR A 180 -25.95 18.16 21.58
N ARG A 181 -25.23 18.63 22.59
CA ARG A 181 -23.77 18.84 22.51
C ARG A 181 -23.00 17.76 23.24
N TYR A 182 -21.84 17.46 22.70
CA TYR A 182 -20.87 16.52 23.25
C TYR A 182 -19.48 17.14 23.19
N ASP A 183 -18.62 16.85 24.16
CA ASP A 183 -17.18 17.07 23.98
C ASP A 183 -16.62 15.87 23.23
N LEU A 184 -16.34 16.05 21.95
CA LEU A 184 -15.71 15.08 21.05
C LEU A 184 -14.46 15.70 20.40
N THR A 185 -13.80 16.61 21.13
CA THR A 185 -12.49 17.17 20.75
C THR A 185 -11.39 16.11 20.85
N GLY A 186 -10.30 16.29 20.09
CA GLY A 186 -9.17 15.36 20.00
C GLY A 186 -9.28 14.36 18.84
N GLY A 187 -8.46 13.31 18.89
CA GLY A 187 -8.28 12.35 17.80
C GLY A 187 -7.35 12.88 16.70
N TRP A 188 -7.40 12.27 15.52
CA TRP A 188 -6.63 12.72 14.35
C TRP A 188 -7.55 13.14 13.22
N TYR A 189 -7.15 14.16 12.48
CA TYR A 189 -7.67 14.42 11.14
C TYR A 189 -7.32 13.25 10.23
N ASP A 190 -8.32 12.78 9.49
CA ASP A 190 -8.24 11.51 8.75
C ASP A 190 -7.18 11.55 7.65
N ALA A 191 -7.12 12.65 6.91
CA ALA A 191 -6.30 12.79 5.72
C ALA A 191 -5.91 14.26 5.52
N GLY A 192 -5.95 14.74 4.27
CA GLY A 192 -5.84 16.15 3.94
C GLY A 192 -7.08 16.98 4.26
N ASP A 193 -8.20 16.32 4.59
CA ASP A 193 -9.38 16.92 5.17
C ASP A 193 -9.40 16.78 6.70
N TYR A 194 -10.17 17.64 7.36
CA TYR A 194 -10.24 17.66 8.83
C TYR A 194 -11.33 16.73 9.40
N GLY A 195 -11.87 15.82 8.60
CA GLY A 195 -12.84 14.83 9.07
C GLY A 195 -12.23 13.86 10.08
N LYS A 196 -13.09 13.30 10.94
CA LYS A 196 -12.77 12.24 11.90
C LYS A 196 -13.82 11.16 11.74
N TYR A 197 -13.43 9.98 11.27
CA TYR A 197 -14.38 8.97 10.79
C TYR A 197 -14.36 7.71 11.65
N GLY A 198 -15.53 7.28 12.13
CA GLY A 198 -15.66 6.11 13.02
C GLY A 198 -14.98 4.85 12.46
N GLY A 199 -15.10 4.62 11.15
CA GLY A 199 -14.51 3.45 10.49
C GLY A 199 -12.97 3.46 10.39
N ASN A 200 -12.28 4.58 10.60
CA ASN A 200 -10.82 4.65 10.63
C ASN A 200 -10.22 4.62 12.05
N GLN A 201 -11.05 4.52 13.09
CA GLN A 201 -10.58 4.52 14.48
C GLN A 201 -9.87 3.22 14.92
N TRP A 202 -9.71 2.24 14.01
CA TRP A 202 -8.86 1.07 14.20
C TRP A 202 -7.36 1.41 14.24
N VAL A 203 -6.96 2.56 13.67
CA VAL A 203 -5.55 2.98 13.53
C VAL A 203 -4.83 3.11 14.86
N GLY A 204 -5.49 3.60 15.92
CA GLY A 204 -4.89 3.62 17.26
C GLY A 204 -4.48 2.24 17.77
N GLY A 205 -5.22 1.20 17.36
CA GLY A 205 -4.88 -0.19 17.63
C GLY A 205 -3.64 -0.65 16.86
N GLU A 206 -3.49 -0.24 15.59
CA GLU A 206 -2.26 -0.52 14.81
C GLU A 206 -1.02 0.06 15.51
N ILE A 207 -1.12 1.32 15.96
CA ILE A 207 -0.04 2.02 16.66
C ILE A 207 0.31 1.31 17.98
N ALA A 208 -0.71 0.94 18.78
CA ALA A 208 -0.51 0.16 20.00
C ALA A 208 0.17 -1.20 19.73
N LEU A 209 -0.18 -1.85 18.62
CA LEU A 209 0.39 -3.14 18.22
C LEU A 209 1.81 -3.03 17.67
N ALA A 210 2.15 -1.93 16.97
CA ALA A 210 3.52 -1.64 16.55
C ALA A 210 4.47 -1.56 17.76
N TYR A 211 4.00 -1.00 18.88
CA TYR A 211 4.74 -1.07 20.14
C TYR A 211 4.73 -2.49 20.73
N LEU A 212 3.55 -3.07 20.98
CA LEU A 212 3.41 -4.34 21.72
C LEU A 212 4.20 -5.50 21.13
N ARG A 213 4.24 -5.62 19.80
CA ARG A 213 4.91 -6.75 19.13
C ARG A 213 6.41 -6.60 19.06
N HIS A 214 6.93 -5.40 19.30
CA HIS A 214 8.35 -5.09 19.21
C HIS A 214 8.92 -4.48 20.49
N ALA A 215 8.16 -4.46 21.59
CA ALA A 215 8.48 -3.69 22.79
C ALA A 215 9.85 -4.02 23.41
N ASP A 216 10.41 -5.21 23.14
CA ASP A 216 11.76 -5.60 23.58
C ASP A 216 12.89 -4.85 22.84
N ALA A 217 12.64 -4.34 21.63
CA ALA A 217 13.60 -3.55 20.87
C ALA A 217 13.66 -2.10 21.37
N ALA A 218 14.85 -1.62 21.77
CA ALA A 218 15.01 -0.25 22.26
C ALA A 218 14.61 0.82 21.22
N GLN A 219 14.74 0.47 19.95
CA GLN A 219 14.43 1.31 18.79
C GLN A 219 12.95 1.67 18.68
N VAL A 220 12.05 0.87 19.26
CA VAL A 220 10.60 1.15 19.25
C VAL A 220 10.12 1.85 20.53
N ARG A 221 11.02 2.04 21.51
CA ARG A 221 10.76 2.70 22.79
C ARG A 221 11.31 4.12 22.82
N GLN A 222 11.29 4.81 21.68
CA GLN A 222 11.74 6.19 21.62
C GLN A 222 10.78 7.08 22.41
N ASP A 223 11.34 8.09 23.05
CA ASP A 223 10.66 9.12 23.83
C ASP A 223 11.28 10.45 23.39
N ARG A 224 10.84 10.92 22.22
CA ARG A 224 11.42 12.09 21.54
C ARG A 224 10.92 13.41 22.12
N ASP A 225 9.79 13.42 22.82
CA ASP A 225 9.30 14.59 23.55
C ASP A 225 9.77 14.62 25.02
N GLY A 226 10.43 13.56 25.51
CA GLY A 226 11.12 13.51 26.79
C GLY A 226 10.19 13.42 28.00
N ASN A 227 8.98 12.90 27.81
CA ASN A 227 7.94 12.86 28.83
C ASN A 227 8.02 11.59 29.72
N GLY A 228 8.92 10.65 29.41
CA GLY A 228 9.10 9.39 30.11
C GLY A 228 8.20 8.24 29.63
N ILE A 229 7.50 8.42 28.50
CA ILE A 229 6.58 7.48 27.88
C ILE A 229 7.07 7.23 26.43
N PRO A 230 7.10 5.96 25.96
CA PRO A 230 7.35 5.69 24.56
C PRO A 230 6.34 6.39 23.64
N ASP A 231 6.81 7.06 22.60
CA ASP A 231 6.00 7.89 21.69
C ASP A 231 4.83 7.12 21.02
N LEU A 232 5.02 5.83 20.73
CA LEU A 232 3.95 4.96 20.21
C LEU A 232 2.81 4.76 21.23
N ILE A 233 3.12 4.76 22.53
CA ILE A 233 2.10 4.70 23.58
C ILE A 233 1.38 6.03 23.70
N ASP A 234 2.09 7.15 23.61
CA ASP A 234 1.47 8.48 23.62
C ASP A 234 0.49 8.65 22.46
N GLU A 235 0.86 8.23 21.25
CA GLU A 235 -0.06 8.28 20.11
C GLU A 235 -1.24 7.31 20.27
N ALA A 236 -1.01 6.07 20.71
CA ALA A 236 -2.10 5.14 20.98
C ALA A 236 -3.07 5.68 22.04
N ARG A 237 -2.56 6.35 23.08
CA ARG A 237 -3.35 7.03 24.11
C ARG A 237 -4.14 8.20 23.51
N TRP A 238 -3.50 9.08 22.73
CA TRP A 238 -4.16 10.23 22.12
C TRP A 238 -5.41 9.84 21.31
N GLY A 239 -5.27 8.84 20.44
CA GLY A 239 -6.42 8.30 19.69
C GLY A 239 -7.47 7.66 20.61
N SER A 240 -7.04 7.01 21.69
CA SER A 240 -7.94 6.32 22.63
C SER A 240 -8.72 7.29 23.53
N GLU A 241 -8.15 8.43 23.90
CA GLU A 241 -8.84 9.48 24.67
C GLU A 241 -10.07 10.00 23.92
N TYR A 242 -9.96 10.16 22.59
CA TYR A 242 -11.09 10.50 21.72
C TYR A 242 -12.19 9.42 21.77
N LEU A 243 -11.82 8.14 21.77
CA LEU A 243 -12.78 7.03 21.80
C LEU A 243 -13.46 6.85 23.17
N VAL A 244 -12.74 7.14 24.26
CA VAL A 244 -13.33 7.17 25.62
C VAL A 244 -14.47 8.18 25.70
N LYS A 245 -14.33 9.36 25.08
CA LYS A 245 -15.39 10.37 25.04
C LYS A 245 -16.68 9.86 24.39
N PHE A 246 -16.58 9.07 23.32
CA PHE A 246 -17.74 8.41 22.70
C PHE A 246 -18.34 7.32 23.59
N ALA A 247 -17.50 6.51 24.22
CA ALA A 247 -17.98 5.48 25.15
C ALA A 247 -18.80 6.10 26.29
N ASP A 248 -18.30 7.20 26.87
CA ASP A 248 -18.92 7.85 28.03
C ASP A 248 -20.19 8.63 27.69
N GLN A 249 -20.17 9.39 26.60
CA GLN A 249 -21.27 10.31 26.26
C GLN A 249 -22.34 9.70 25.34
N LEU A 250 -21.98 8.68 24.56
CA LEU A 250 -22.84 8.06 23.55
C LEU A 250 -23.01 6.55 23.75
N GLY A 251 -22.56 6.02 24.91
CA GLY A 251 -22.74 4.62 25.25
C GLY A 251 -22.05 3.65 24.28
N GLY A 252 -20.99 4.09 23.60
CA GLY A 252 -20.25 3.29 22.62
C GLY A 252 -20.73 3.43 21.17
N ALA A 253 -21.76 4.22 20.89
CA ALA A 253 -22.15 4.55 19.51
C ALA A 253 -21.11 5.48 18.87
N LEU A 254 -20.52 5.08 17.74
CA LEU A 254 -19.55 5.90 17.00
C LEU A 254 -20.20 6.58 15.79
N TYR A 255 -19.75 7.80 15.50
CA TYR A 255 -20.23 8.61 14.38
C TYR A 255 -19.06 9.24 13.64
N ASN A 256 -19.30 9.70 12.42
CA ASN A 256 -18.40 10.58 11.70
C ASN A 256 -18.59 12.04 12.13
N ILE A 257 -17.49 12.78 12.24
CA ILE A 257 -17.47 14.23 12.24
C ILE A 257 -16.82 14.66 10.93
N ARG A 258 -17.62 15.05 9.94
CA ARG A 258 -17.13 15.32 8.57
C ARG A 258 -16.35 16.64 8.49
N ASN A 259 -15.48 16.75 7.49
CA ASN A 259 -14.83 18.01 7.15
C ASN A 259 -15.85 19.09 6.79
N ARG A 260 -15.60 20.33 7.24
CA ARG A 260 -16.37 21.52 6.90
C ARG A 260 -15.42 22.69 6.67
N GLY A 261 -14.88 22.81 5.46
CA GLY A 261 -13.89 23.85 5.17
C GLY A 261 -13.08 23.68 3.89
N GLY A 262 -12.51 24.81 3.44
CA GLY A 262 -11.54 24.89 2.34
C GLY A 262 -10.10 24.66 2.79
N PHE A 263 -9.14 25.10 1.97
CA PHE A 263 -7.70 25.03 2.25
C PHE A 263 -7.26 26.18 3.16
N VAL A 264 -7.66 26.07 4.43
CA VAL A 264 -7.22 26.94 5.52
C VAL A 264 -6.91 26.08 6.74
N HIS A 265 -6.12 26.61 7.68
CA HIS A 265 -5.83 25.97 8.95
C HIS A 265 -7.10 25.73 9.80
N PRO A 266 -7.12 24.67 10.62
CA PRO A 266 -8.35 24.20 11.26
C PRO A 266 -8.94 25.18 12.28
N GLU A 267 -8.13 25.98 12.96
CA GLU A 267 -8.61 27.00 13.91
C GLU A 267 -9.39 28.14 13.24
N LYS A 268 -9.30 28.25 11.91
CA LYS A 268 -10.00 29.26 11.10
C LYS A 268 -11.35 28.77 10.56
N LEU A 269 -11.69 27.49 10.76
CA LEU A 269 -12.90 26.89 10.21
C LEU A 269 -14.13 27.02 11.11
N THR A 270 -13.90 27.19 12.41
CA THR A 270 -14.93 27.47 13.40
C THR A 270 -14.48 28.57 14.33
N ASP A 271 -15.39 29.14 15.12
CA ASP A 271 -15.03 30.09 16.17
C ASP A 271 -14.42 29.45 17.43
N ASN A 272 -14.35 28.11 17.48
CA ASN A 272 -13.85 27.30 18.59
C ASN A 272 -14.65 27.48 19.89
N VAL A 273 -15.87 28.03 19.81
CA VAL A 273 -16.76 28.24 20.94
C VAL A 273 -17.89 27.22 20.83
N PRO A 274 -17.93 26.19 21.71
CA PRO A 274 -18.98 25.19 21.65
C PRO A 274 -20.35 25.83 21.72
N GLY A 275 -21.15 25.61 20.68
CA GLY A 275 -22.54 25.95 20.67
C GLY A 275 -23.04 27.00 19.73
N THR A 276 -22.19 27.46 18.86
CA THR A 276 -22.54 28.47 17.88
C THR A 276 -23.07 27.77 16.63
N ALA A 277 -23.41 28.55 15.61
CA ALA A 277 -23.98 27.98 14.39
C ALA A 277 -22.96 27.11 13.64
N ASP A 278 -21.66 27.31 13.87
CA ASP A 278 -20.61 26.70 13.07
C ASP A 278 -20.05 25.38 13.62
N ASP A 279 -20.44 24.95 14.83
CA ASP A 279 -20.15 23.63 15.39
C ASP A 279 -20.36 22.53 14.34
N ARG A 280 -19.40 21.60 14.28
CA ARG A 280 -19.52 20.42 13.43
C ARG A 280 -20.55 19.45 13.99
N VAL A 281 -21.16 18.70 13.09
CA VAL A 281 -22.30 17.82 13.40
C VAL A 281 -21.91 16.36 13.28
N LEU A 282 -22.36 15.55 14.22
CA LEU A 282 -22.29 14.09 14.14
C LEU A 282 -23.13 13.61 12.96
N THR A 283 -22.52 12.77 12.12
CA THR A 283 -23.14 12.19 10.93
C THR A 283 -22.80 10.71 10.86
N ASP A 284 -23.57 9.92 10.10
CA ASP A 284 -23.28 8.51 9.82
C ASP A 284 -22.96 7.66 11.07
N LEU A 285 -24.00 7.16 11.74
CA LEU A 285 -23.81 6.13 12.77
C LEU A 285 -23.01 4.95 12.18
N SER A 286 -22.00 4.48 12.91
CA SER A 286 -21.09 3.43 12.47
C SER A 286 -20.91 2.36 13.54
N VAL A 287 -21.67 1.27 13.43
CA VAL A 287 -21.50 0.08 14.28
C VAL A 287 -20.16 -0.62 13.98
N GLY A 288 -19.73 -0.62 12.72
CA GLY A 288 -18.40 -1.09 12.34
C GLY A 288 -17.30 -0.28 13.04
N GLY A 289 -17.46 1.04 13.10
CA GLY A 289 -16.59 1.96 13.84
C GLY A 289 -16.59 1.68 15.35
N SER A 290 -17.73 1.39 15.96
CA SER A 290 -17.79 0.96 17.36
C SER A 290 -16.98 -0.31 17.61
N ALA A 291 -17.13 -1.35 16.78
CA ALA A 291 -16.35 -2.58 16.92
C ALA A 291 -14.84 -2.33 16.73
N LYS A 292 -14.45 -1.50 15.75
CA LYS A 292 -13.07 -1.06 15.55
C LYS A 292 -12.50 -0.34 16.77
N ALA A 293 -13.25 0.62 17.31
CA ALA A 293 -12.88 1.39 18.49
C ALA A 293 -12.72 0.51 19.75
N ALA A 294 -13.58 -0.49 19.94
CA ALA A 294 -13.46 -1.44 21.03
C ALA A 294 -12.13 -2.20 21.01
N GLY A 295 -11.71 -2.68 19.84
CA GLY A 295 -10.41 -3.35 19.72
C GLY A 295 -9.22 -2.40 19.85
N THR A 296 -9.33 -1.16 19.36
CA THR A 296 -8.30 -0.11 19.58
C THR A 296 -8.10 0.16 21.07
N LEU A 297 -9.18 0.45 21.80
CA LEU A 297 -9.13 0.72 23.24
C LEU A 297 -8.53 -0.46 24.01
N ALA A 298 -8.89 -1.69 23.63
CA ALA A 298 -8.34 -2.89 24.24
C ALA A 298 -6.84 -3.08 23.95
N ALA A 299 -6.41 -2.84 22.70
CA ALA A 299 -5.00 -2.90 22.30
C ALA A 299 -4.15 -1.83 23.03
N THR A 300 -4.65 -0.60 23.14
CA THR A 300 -3.99 0.48 23.89
C THR A 300 -3.83 0.12 25.37
N ALA A 301 -4.89 -0.39 26.01
CA ALA A 301 -4.81 -0.84 27.41
C ALA A 301 -3.77 -1.95 27.60
N ARG A 302 -3.66 -2.90 26.65
CA ARG A 302 -2.60 -3.92 26.65
C ARG A 302 -1.21 -3.30 26.52
N ALA A 303 -1.02 -2.37 25.59
CA ALA A 303 0.26 -1.70 25.32
C ALA A 303 0.77 -0.98 26.56
N ILE A 304 -0.10 -0.21 27.19
CA ILE A 304 0.20 0.51 28.43
C ILE A 304 0.56 -0.46 29.56
N ARG A 305 -0.27 -1.48 29.81
CA ARG A 305 -0.02 -2.46 30.88
C ARG A 305 1.32 -3.17 30.67
N HIS A 306 1.63 -3.53 29.43
CA HIS A 306 2.91 -4.11 29.08
C HIS A 306 4.07 -3.15 29.37
N ALA A 307 3.98 -1.89 28.96
CA ALA A 307 5.01 -0.89 29.19
C ALA A 307 5.29 -0.63 30.67
N VAL A 308 4.24 -0.53 31.48
CA VAL A 308 4.36 -0.37 32.93
C VAL A 308 4.97 -1.62 33.56
N ALA A 309 4.50 -2.82 33.18
CA ALA A 309 5.01 -4.07 33.73
C ALA A 309 6.48 -4.34 33.35
N ALA A 310 6.89 -3.98 32.14
CA ALA A 310 8.25 -4.10 31.65
C ALA A 310 9.19 -2.99 32.15
N GLY A 311 8.67 -1.99 32.86
CA GLY A 311 9.45 -0.85 33.36
C GLY A 311 9.91 0.12 32.27
N HIS A 312 9.25 0.10 31.11
CA HIS A 312 9.49 1.08 30.04
C HIS A 312 8.93 2.47 30.39
N VAL A 313 7.96 2.51 31.29
CA VAL A 313 7.45 3.73 31.93
C VAL A 313 7.54 3.55 33.43
N THR A 314 7.96 4.59 34.16
CA THR A 314 8.13 4.54 35.62
C THR A 314 7.53 5.76 36.33
N GLY A 315 7.48 5.72 37.67
CA GLY A 315 7.08 6.87 38.48
C GLY A 315 5.61 7.30 38.30
N ALA A 316 5.40 8.62 38.24
CA ALA A 316 4.06 9.21 38.13
C ALA A 316 3.40 8.88 36.78
N ALA A 317 4.17 8.89 35.68
CA ALA A 317 3.69 8.54 34.35
C ALA A 317 3.15 7.09 34.32
N ALA A 318 3.83 6.15 34.99
CA ALA A 318 3.36 4.77 35.07
C ALA A 318 2.02 4.64 35.83
N THR A 319 1.84 5.46 36.88
CA THR A 319 0.59 5.48 37.66
C THR A 319 -0.56 6.04 36.83
N ASP A 320 -0.33 7.16 36.14
CA ASP A 320 -1.32 7.81 35.27
C ASP A 320 -1.74 6.90 34.11
N LEU A 321 -0.76 6.31 33.42
CA LEU A 321 -1.03 5.37 32.34
C LEU A 321 -1.77 4.12 32.83
N ALA A 322 -1.40 3.56 33.98
CA ALA A 322 -2.13 2.41 34.54
C ALA A 322 -3.61 2.75 34.79
N ALA A 323 -3.91 3.94 35.31
CA ALA A 323 -5.27 4.41 35.49
C ALA A 323 -5.99 4.58 34.14
N PHE A 324 -5.33 5.18 33.15
CA PHE A 324 -5.90 5.32 31.81
C PHE A 324 -6.15 3.95 31.14
N ALA A 325 -5.29 2.95 31.35
CA ALA A 325 -5.51 1.60 30.82
C ALA A 325 -6.78 0.94 31.38
N ASP A 326 -7.15 1.24 32.63
CA ASP A 326 -8.42 0.78 33.21
C ASP A 326 -9.61 1.54 32.63
N THR A 327 -9.48 2.85 32.39
CA THR A 327 -10.48 3.65 31.65
C THR A 327 -10.69 3.12 30.23
N ALA A 328 -9.60 2.90 29.49
CA ALA A 328 -9.63 2.35 28.14
C ALA A 328 -10.24 0.95 28.11
N ARG A 329 -9.93 0.09 29.09
CA ARG A 329 -10.58 -1.21 29.25
C ARG A 329 -12.10 -1.07 29.43
N ALA A 330 -12.55 -0.18 30.31
CA ALA A 330 -13.98 0.02 30.54
C ALA A 330 -14.69 0.52 29.29
N ALA A 331 -14.11 1.51 28.61
CA ALA A 331 -14.62 2.04 27.35
C ALA A 331 -14.65 0.98 26.23
N ALA A 332 -13.65 0.09 26.16
CA ALA A 332 -13.62 -1.02 25.21
C ALA A 332 -14.82 -1.96 25.40
N LEU A 333 -15.13 -2.30 26.66
CA LEU A 333 -16.28 -3.15 27.00
C LEU A 333 -17.62 -2.48 26.67
N THR A 334 -17.77 -1.19 26.99
CA THR A 334 -18.97 -0.40 26.63
C THR A 334 -19.17 -0.38 25.12
N THR A 335 -18.11 -0.08 24.37
CA THR A 335 -18.17 0.07 22.91
C THR A 335 -18.41 -1.27 22.22
N TYR A 336 -17.78 -2.36 22.70
CA TYR A 336 -18.10 -3.71 22.24
C TYR A 336 -19.54 -4.10 22.55
N GLY A 337 -20.03 -3.79 23.76
CA GLY A 337 -21.41 -4.04 24.16
C GLY A 337 -22.42 -3.36 23.23
N TYR A 338 -22.16 -2.11 22.84
CA TYR A 338 -22.96 -1.41 21.84
C TYR A 338 -22.97 -2.12 20.50
N ALA A 339 -21.79 -2.47 19.97
CA ALA A 339 -21.69 -3.15 18.68
C ALA A 339 -22.37 -4.53 18.68
N ALA A 340 -22.18 -5.31 19.75
CA ALA A 340 -22.81 -6.62 19.93
C ALA A 340 -24.34 -6.53 20.06
N ALA A 341 -24.88 -5.44 20.61
CA ALA A 341 -26.31 -5.21 20.73
C ALA A 341 -26.96 -4.71 19.42
N ASN A 342 -26.17 -4.24 18.45
CA ASN A 342 -26.65 -3.67 17.20
C ASN A 342 -26.05 -4.37 15.96
N PRO A 343 -26.09 -5.72 15.86
CA PRO A 343 -25.39 -6.46 14.80
C PRO A 343 -25.90 -6.17 13.39
N ASP A 344 -27.14 -5.69 13.26
CA ASP A 344 -27.79 -5.31 11.99
C ASP A 344 -27.83 -3.79 11.76
N GLY A 345 -27.13 -3.02 12.59
CA GLY A 345 -27.04 -1.56 12.45
C GLY A 345 -26.20 -1.12 11.25
N PRO A 346 -26.17 0.19 10.95
CA PRO A 346 -25.37 0.70 9.85
C PRO A 346 -23.88 0.48 10.13
N GLU A 347 -23.17 -0.12 9.18
CA GLU A 347 -21.73 -0.33 9.32
C GLU A 347 -20.95 1.00 9.34
N GLY A 348 -21.48 2.04 8.67
CA GLY A 348 -20.89 3.36 8.54
C GLY A 348 -20.11 3.53 7.23
N THR A 349 -19.21 4.51 7.18
CA THR A 349 -18.20 4.65 6.10
C THR A 349 -16.92 3.90 6.48
N TYR A 350 -15.99 3.74 5.53
CA TYR A 350 -14.79 2.91 5.73
C TYR A 350 -15.15 1.49 6.19
N VAL A 351 -16.11 0.89 5.48
CA VAL A 351 -16.70 -0.42 5.77
C VAL A 351 -15.70 -1.55 5.59
N THR A 352 -15.94 -2.64 6.31
CA THR A 352 -15.19 -3.88 6.20
C THR A 352 -15.80 -4.84 5.19
N VAL A 353 -14.95 -5.55 4.45
CA VAL A 353 -15.38 -6.71 3.67
C VAL A 353 -15.84 -7.81 4.63
N GLY A 354 -17.01 -8.39 4.36
CA GLY A 354 -17.66 -9.33 5.28
C GLY A 354 -18.51 -8.66 6.38
N GLY A 355 -18.62 -7.33 6.37
CA GLY A 355 -19.48 -6.56 7.27
C GLY A 355 -19.03 -6.55 8.73
N ILE A 356 -19.92 -6.12 9.62
CA ILE A 356 -19.69 -6.02 11.08
C ILE A 356 -18.99 -7.24 11.71
N PRO A 357 -19.25 -8.51 11.31
CA PRO A 357 -18.50 -9.66 11.82
C PRO A 357 -16.97 -9.56 11.70
N ASN A 358 -16.46 -8.86 10.67
CA ASN A 358 -15.03 -8.61 10.50
C ASN A 358 -14.48 -7.70 11.62
N ALA A 359 -15.10 -6.53 11.82
CA ALA A 359 -14.72 -5.61 12.88
C ALA A 359 -14.93 -6.21 14.29
N MET A 360 -15.96 -7.06 14.47
CA MET A 360 -16.18 -7.78 15.73
C MET A 360 -15.09 -8.79 16.03
N LEU A 361 -14.57 -9.52 15.03
CA LEU A 361 -13.42 -10.42 15.23
C LEU A 361 -12.20 -9.65 15.78
N TRP A 362 -11.94 -8.45 15.26
CA TRP A 362 -10.91 -7.56 15.78
C TRP A 362 -11.14 -7.22 17.26
N ALA A 363 -12.33 -6.75 17.63
CA ALA A 363 -12.66 -6.43 19.01
C ALA A 363 -12.49 -7.64 19.94
N GLU A 364 -13.00 -8.80 19.54
CA GLU A 364 -12.97 -10.03 20.33
C GLU A 364 -11.54 -10.52 20.57
N VAL A 365 -10.67 -10.49 19.56
CA VAL A 365 -9.26 -10.86 19.75
C VAL A 365 -8.58 -9.94 20.75
N GLN A 366 -8.73 -8.62 20.60
CA GLN A 366 -8.08 -7.66 21.49
C GLN A 366 -8.64 -7.73 22.92
N LEU A 367 -9.95 -7.89 23.08
CA LEU A 367 -10.59 -8.07 24.38
C LEU A 367 -10.16 -9.39 25.04
N HIS A 368 -10.10 -10.49 24.30
CA HIS A 368 -9.59 -11.75 24.84
C HIS A 368 -8.17 -11.60 25.38
N LEU A 369 -7.28 -10.97 24.60
CA LEU A 369 -5.88 -10.75 25.00
C LEU A 369 -5.74 -9.77 26.18
N LEU A 370 -6.72 -8.89 26.40
CA LEU A 370 -6.73 -7.95 27.53
C LEU A 370 -7.33 -8.54 28.81
N THR A 371 -8.43 -9.30 28.69
CA THR A 371 -9.25 -9.73 29.84
C THR A 371 -9.06 -11.19 30.21
N GLY A 372 -8.60 -12.02 29.28
CA GLY A 372 -8.54 -13.48 29.43
C GLY A 372 -9.91 -14.17 29.39
N GLU A 373 -10.99 -13.46 29.10
CA GLU A 373 -12.33 -14.05 29.09
C GLU A 373 -12.51 -14.99 27.88
N ALA A 374 -12.94 -16.23 28.15
CA ALA A 374 -13.00 -17.30 27.15
C ALA A 374 -14.11 -17.10 26.09
N GLY A 375 -15.14 -16.31 26.40
CA GLY A 375 -16.24 -16.01 25.47
C GLY A 375 -15.75 -15.33 24.20
N TYR A 376 -14.83 -14.36 24.34
CA TYR A 376 -14.23 -13.65 23.21
C TYR A 376 -13.40 -14.58 22.33
N ALA A 377 -12.55 -15.43 22.91
CA ALA A 377 -11.78 -16.43 22.16
C ALA A 377 -12.68 -17.41 21.40
N THR A 378 -13.79 -17.85 22.03
CA THR A 378 -14.77 -18.75 21.40
C THR A 378 -15.43 -18.08 20.19
N ALA A 379 -15.83 -16.82 20.33
CA ALA A 379 -16.44 -16.05 19.24
C ALA A 379 -15.44 -15.79 18.09
N ALA A 380 -14.19 -15.46 18.41
CA ALA A 380 -13.13 -15.26 17.43
C ALA A 380 -12.83 -16.55 16.65
N ALA A 381 -12.64 -17.68 17.36
CA ALA A 381 -12.38 -18.99 16.75
C ALA A 381 -13.52 -19.43 15.82
N ALA A 382 -14.78 -19.21 16.23
CA ALA A 382 -15.95 -19.55 15.42
C ALA A 382 -15.99 -18.76 14.10
N LYS A 383 -15.65 -17.47 14.12
CA LYS A 383 -15.54 -16.64 12.90
C LYS A 383 -14.38 -17.11 12.02
N ILE A 384 -13.21 -17.36 12.59
CA ILE A 384 -12.02 -17.81 11.85
C ILE A 384 -12.28 -19.16 11.16
N ALA A 385 -13.01 -20.07 11.80
CA ALA A 385 -13.29 -21.40 11.27
C ALA A 385 -14.04 -21.39 9.92
N THR A 386 -14.84 -20.36 9.64
CA THR A 386 -15.63 -20.25 8.40
C THR A 386 -14.92 -19.49 7.28
N LEU A 387 -13.91 -18.68 7.60
CA LEU A 387 -13.18 -17.88 6.62
C LEU A 387 -12.46 -18.77 5.62
N THR A 388 -12.45 -18.37 4.36
CA THR A 388 -11.60 -18.86 3.27
C THR A 388 -10.59 -17.79 2.85
N PHE A 389 -9.64 -18.13 1.99
CA PHE A 389 -8.71 -17.11 1.49
C PHE A 389 -9.39 -16.04 0.63
N ASP A 390 -10.45 -16.40 -0.11
CA ASP A 390 -11.19 -15.44 -0.95
C ASP A 390 -11.89 -14.35 -0.12
N ASP A 391 -12.09 -14.62 1.17
CA ASP A 391 -12.63 -13.64 2.11
C ASP A 391 -11.60 -12.57 2.46
N LEU A 392 -10.29 -12.85 2.46
CA LEU A 392 -9.25 -11.97 3.02
C LEU A 392 -8.78 -10.88 2.06
N ARG A 393 -8.52 -9.70 2.60
CA ARG A 393 -7.77 -8.59 1.99
C ARG A 393 -6.64 -8.18 2.94
N ALA A 394 -5.72 -7.33 2.51
CA ALA A 394 -4.67 -6.80 3.39
C ALA A 394 -5.26 -6.02 4.57
N THR A 395 -4.55 -5.97 5.70
CA THR A 395 -4.98 -5.17 6.86
C THR A 395 -5.07 -3.69 6.52
N ASN A 396 -6.30 -3.16 6.51
CA ASN A 396 -6.61 -1.74 6.44
C ASN A 396 -8.04 -1.55 6.96
N TYR A 397 -8.63 -0.36 6.81
CA TYR A 397 -10.01 -0.09 7.20
C TYR A 397 -11.00 -1.10 6.60
N TRP A 398 -10.70 -1.68 5.43
CA TRP A 398 -11.58 -2.64 4.77
C TRP A 398 -11.48 -4.05 5.34
N ASP A 399 -10.43 -4.42 6.09
CA ASP A 399 -10.30 -5.77 6.61
C ASP A 399 -9.35 -5.82 7.81
N LEU A 400 -9.84 -6.25 8.96
CA LEU A 400 -9.03 -6.41 10.17
C LEU A 400 -8.74 -7.88 10.50
N ARG A 401 -9.12 -8.82 9.62
CA ARG A 401 -8.93 -10.25 9.86
C ARG A 401 -7.46 -10.68 9.87
N PRO A 402 -6.58 -10.25 8.94
CA PRO A 402 -5.19 -10.71 8.95
C PRO A 402 -4.46 -10.33 10.24
N ILE A 403 -4.55 -9.06 10.65
CA ILE A 403 -4.00 -8.61 11.93
C ILE A 403 -4.62 -9.32 13.14
N SER A 404 -5.94 -9.51 13.16
CA SER A 404 -6.61 -10.21 14.26
C SER A 404 -6.17 -11.67 14.35
N MET A 405 -6.02 -12.36 13.22
CA MET A 405 -5.51 -13.73 13.18
C MET A 405 -4.05 -13.80 13.62
N ALA A 406 -3.21 -12.84 13.24
CA ALA A 406 -1.82 -12.79 13.68
C ALA A 406 -1.69 -12.59 15.20
N GLU A 407 -2.51 -11.71 15.77
CA GLU A 407 -2.59 -11.46 17.22
C GLU A 407 -3.15 -12.67 17.99
N PHE A 408 -4.15 -13.37 17.44
CA PHE A 408 -4.79 -14.50 18.10
C PHE A 408 -3.98 -15.79 18.00
N TYR A 409 -3.13 -15.93 16.97
CA TYR A 409 -2.38 -17.17 16.71
C TYR A 409 -1.65 -17.76 17.93
N PRO A 410 -0.92 -17.00 18.76
CA PRO A 410 -0.17 -17.57 19.90
C PRO A 410 -1.06 -18.18 20.99
N VAL A 411 -2.31 -17.71 21.12
CA VAL A 411 -3.24 -18.13 22.18
C VAL A 411 -4.39 -19.01 21.67
N ALA A 412 -4.52 -19.17 20.35
CA ALA A 412 -5.56 -19.96 19.72
C ALA A 412 -5.38 -21.47 19.98
N ASP A 413 -6.50 -22.21 19.96
CA ASP A 413 -6.48 -23.67 20.02
C ASP A 413 -5.81 -24.28 18.77
N ALA A 414 -5.53 -25.60 18.81
CA ALA A 414 -4.80 -26.27 17.73
C ALA A 414 -5.51 -26.22 16.37
N ALA A 415 -6.84 -26.33 16.34
CA ALA A 415 -7.62 -26.33 15.10
C ALA A 415 -7.61 -24.92 14.48
N THR A 416 -7.84 -23.91 15.31
CA THR A 416 -7.84 -22.50 14.92
C THR A 416 -6.45 -22.04 14.48
N ARG A 417 -5.38 -22.43 15.19
CA ARG A 417 -3.99 -22.18 14.75
C ARG A 417 -3.70 -22.76 13.39
N THR A 418 -4.15 -23.99 13.13
CA THR A 418 -3.99 -24.63 11.81
C THR A 418 -4.74 -23.84 10.73
N ARG A 419 -5.96 -23.35 11.02
CA ARG A 419 -6.72 -22.52 10.08
C ARG A 419 -6.02 -21.19 9.80
N ILE A 420 -5.60 -20.48 10.85
CA ILE A 420 -4.86 -19.22 10.75
C ILE A 420 -3.60 -19.40 9.91
N GLN A 421 -2.77 -20.40 10.23
CA GLN A 421 -1.53 -20.65 9.51
C GLN A 421 -1.78 -20.93 8.02
N ALA A 422 -2.83 -21.69 7.68
CA ALA A 422 -3.18 -21.94 6.29
C ALA A 422 -3.60 -20.66 5.55
N LEU A 423 -4.44 -19.83 6.19
CA LEU A 423 -4.93 -18.57 5.61
C LEU A 423 -3.81 -17.54 5.43
N LEU A 424 -3.02 -17.28 6.47
CA LEU A 424 -1.91 -16.33 6.43
C LEU A 424 -0.80 -16.80 5.49
N ARG A 425 -0.52 -18.12 5.41
CA ARG A 425 0.43 -18.64 4.42
C ARG A 425 -0.05 -18.42 3.00
N GLN A 426 -1.34 -18.60 2.72
CA GLN A 426 -1.87 -18.33 1.39
C GLN A 426 -1.84 -16.83 1.05
N GLN A 427 -2.04 -15.95 2.04
CA GLN A 427 -1.82 -14.51 1.89
C GLN A 427 -0.36 -14.17 1.57
N ALA A 428 0.59 -14.79 2.26
CA ALA A 428 2.02 -14.62 1.96
C ALA A 428 2.39 -15.09 0.55
N GLN A 429 1.85 -16.24 0.13
CA GLN A 429 2.03 -16.73 -1.24
C GLN A 429 1.42 -15.79 -2.29
N PHE A 430 0.24 -15.23 -2.01
CA PHE A 430 -0.36 -14.19 -2.85
C PHE A 430 0.53 -12.96 -2.97
N PHE A 431 1.05 -12.44 -1.86
CA PHE A 431 1.93 -11.27 -1.88
C PHE A 431 3.24 -11.55 -2.62
N LEU A 432 3.92 -12.67 -2.31
CA LEU A 432 5.17 -13.05 -2.97
C LEU A 432 5.04 -13.16 -4.49
N SER A 433 3.94 -13.72 -4.98
CA SER A 433 3.70 -13.89 -6.42
C SER A 433 3.07 -12.66 -7.10
N SER A 434 2.31 -11.84 -6.37
CA SER A 434 1.75 -10.58 -6.93
C SER A 434 2.74 -9.41 -6.91
N THR A 435 3.94 -9.62 -6.36
CA THR A 435 5.04 -8.64 -6.33
C THR A 435 6.25 -9.09 -7.14
N ASP A 436 6.25 -10.32 -7.68
CA ASP A 436 7.32 -10.85 -8.51
C ASP A 436 7.05 -10.77 -10.02
N ASP A 437 5.83 -10.34 -10.41
CA ASP A 437 5.42 -10.07 -11.79
C ASP A 437 5.81 -8.68 -12.29
N THR A 438 6.44 -7.87 -11.43
CA THR A 438 7.20 -6.67 -11.78
C THR A 438 8.57 -6.73 -11.10
N PRO A 439 9.63 -6.15 -11.70
CA PRO A 439 10.94 -6.14 -11.06
C PRO A 439 10.96 -5.30 -9.77
N TYR A 440 10.07 -4.33 -9.64
CA TYR A 440 10.12 -3.31 -8.60
C TYR A 440 9.60 -3.75 -7.21
N GLY A 441 9.03 -4.94 -7.08
CA GLY A 441 8.55 -5.45 -5.79
C GLY A 441 7.27 -4.77 -5.28
N VAL A 442 6.50 -4.15 -6.17
CA VAL A 442 5.19 -3.55 -5.86
C VAL A 442 4.06 -4.55 -6.07
N LEU A 443 3.00 -4.45 -5.25
CA LEU A 443 1.75 -5.14 -5.54
C LEU A 443 1.22 -4.69 -6.91
N ASN A 444 1.17 -5.60 -7.90
CA ASN A 444 0.64 -5.30 -9.22
C ASN A 444 -0.89 -5.21 -9.20
N GLN A 445 -1.42 -4.11 -8.64
CA GLN A 445 -2.85 -3.83 -8.49
C GLN A 445 -3.11 -2.32 -8.62
N PHE A 446 -3.09 -1.81 -9.85
CA PHE A 446 -3.32 -0.39 -10.14
C PHE A 446 -4.82 -0.11 -10.38
N LYS A 447 -5.34 0.94 -9.75
CA LYS A 447 -6.76 1.33 -9.80
C LYS A 447 -6.90 2.85 -9.98
N ASN A 448 -8.06 3.40 -9.61
CA ASN A 448 -8.34 4.83 -9.57
C ASN A 448 -7.95 5.50 -8.23
N PHE A 449 -7.26 4.78 -7.36
CA PHE A 449 -6.64 5.27 -6.14
C PHE A 449 -5.30 4.57 -5.98
N GLY A 450 -4.32 5.29 -5.43
CA GLY A 450 -2.92 4.93 -5.55
C GLY A 450 -2.56 3.58 -4.92
N VAL A 451 -1.63 2.86 -5.55
CA VAL A 451 -1.26 1.48 -5.20
C VAL A 451 -0.58 1.35 -3.82
N ASN A 452 0.00 2.43 -3.28
CA ASN A 452 0.75 2.37 -2.02
C ASN A 452 -0.13 2.05 -0.82
N GLU A 453 -1.42 2.39 -0.85
CA GLU A 453 -2.35 2.08 0.24
C GLU A 453 -2.48 0.56 0.46
N PRO A 454 -2.94 -0.26 -0.52
CA PRO A 454 -2.97 -1.71 -0.34
C PRO A 454 -1.56 -2.32 -0.26
N HIS A 455 -0.56 -1.74 -0.94
CA HIS A 455 0.81 -2.26 -0.90
C HIS A 455 1.41 -2.19 0.50
N ALA A 456 1.40 -1.02 1.15
CA ALA A 456 1.91 -0.85 2.51
C ALA A 456 1.12 -1.68 3.54
N SER A 457 -0.20 -1.85 3.35
CA SER A 457 -1.00 -2.77 4.14
C SER A 457 -0.48 -4.22 4.05
N TYR A 458 -0.15 -4.71 2.85
CA TYR A 458 0.44 -6.04 2.72
C TYR A 458 1.85 -6.10 3.34
N LEU A 459 2.66 -5.04 3.26
CA LEU A 459 3.96 -5.02 3.93
C LEU A 459 3.82 -5.24 5.44
N GLY A 460 2.88 -4.53 6.09
CA GLY A 460 2.60 -4.71 7.51
C GLY A 460 2.15 -6.14 7.85
N ASP A 461 1.23 -6.71 7.05
CA ASP A 461 0.81 -8.11 7.21
C ASP A 461 1.97 -9.11 7.05
N MET A 462 2.88 -8.84 6.11
CA MET A 462 4.01 -9.72 5.83
C MET A 462 5.11 -9.65 6.88
N VAL A 463 5.30 -8.48 7.51
CA VAL A 463 6.14 -8.37 8.71
C VAL A 463 5.54 -9.23 9.83
N ARG A 464 4.23 -9.16 10.07
CA ARG A 464 3.54 -10.03 11.05
C ARG A 464 3.65 -11.52 10.72
N TYR A 465 3.56 -11.87 9.44
CA TYR A 465 3.77 -13.25 8.98
C TYR A 465 5.19 -13.73 9.30
N TYR A 466 6.20 -12.90 9.03
CA TYR A 466 7.59 -13.22 9.35
C TYR A 466 7.78 -13.43 10.84
N GLU A 467 7.25 -12.54 11.69
CA GLU A 467 7.37 -12.68 13.15
C GLU A 467 6.79 -14.01 13.69
N LEU A 468 5.72 -14.52 13.06
CA LEU A 468 5.09 -15.76 13.48
C LEU A 468 5.80 -17.02 12.96
N PHE A 469 6.38 -16.96 11.76
CA PHE A 469 6.80 -18.16 11.03
C PHE A 469 8.26 -18.15 10.54
N GLY A 470 8.96 -17.03 10.66
CA GLY A 470 10.37 -16.87 10.34
C GLY A 470 10.71 -17.13 8.87
N ASP A 471 9.84 -16.77 7.92
CA ASP A 471 10.07 -17.02 6.50
C ASP A 471 10.97 -15.94 5.85
N PRO A 472 12.25 -16.24 5.57
CA PRO A 472 13.19 -15.23 5.05
C PRO A 472 12.83 -14.73 3.65
N ALA A 473 12.07 -15.50 2.86
CA ALA A 473 11.60 -15.04 1.55
C ALA A 473 10.58 -13.91 1.68
N VAL A 474 9.72 -13.99 2.71
CA VAL A 474 8.73 -12.95 3.02
C VAL A 474 9.42 -11.69 3.52
N LEU A 475 10.39 -11.78 4.43
CA LEU A 475 11.13 -10.60 4.90
C LEU A 475 11.91 -9.91 3.76
N ARG A 476 12.49 -10.69 2.84
CA ARG A 476 13.11 -10.13 1.63
C ARG A 476 12.09 -9.37 0.77
N ALA A 477 10.89 -9.91 0.59
CA ALA A 477 9.84 -9.27 -0.20
C ALA A 477 9.32 -7.99 0.49
N VAL A 478 9.23 -7.99 1.83
CA VAL A 478 8.95 -6.77 2.60
C VAL A 478 9.99 -5.70 2.28
N LEU A 479 11.29 -5.99 2.39
CA LEU A 479 12.34 -5.02 2.09
C LEU A 479 12.23 -4.47 0.66
N LYS A 480 12.03 -5.34 -0.35
CA LYS A 480 11.81 -4.92 -1.74
C LYS A 480 10.63 -3.96 -1.88
N GLY A 481 9.49 -4.32 -1.28
CA GLY A 481 8.30 -3.48 -1.33
C GLY A 481 8.43 -2.18 -0.54
N THR A 482 9.21 -2.15 0.53
CA THR A 482 9.55 -0.91 1.23
C THR A 482 10.44 -0.02 0.34
N TYR A 483 11.40 -0.58 -0.38
CA TYR A 483 12.25 0.18 -1.31
C TYR A 483 11.46 0.84 -2.45
N TRP A 484 10.41 0.18 -2.96
CA TRP A 484 9.49 0.78 -3.91
C TRP A 484 8.93 2.11 -3.41
N ILE A 485 8.44 2.13 -2.16
CA ILE A 485 7.82 3.31 -1.54
C ILE A 485 8.81 4.49 -1.47
N PHE A 486 10.09 4.18 -1.21
CA PHE A 486 11.14 5.17 -1.01
C PHE A 486 12.00 5.47 -2.24
N GLY A 487 11.55 5.12 -3.46
CA GLY A 487 12.20 5.57 -4.70
C GLY A 487 12.75 4.50 -5.63
N ALA A 488 12.74 3.22 -5.25
CA ALA A 488 13.15 2.12 -6.14
C ALA A 488 12.02 1.78 -7.15
N ASN A 489 11.55 2.81 -7.84
CA ASN A 489 10.40 2.81 -8.73
C ASN A 489 10.73 3.64 -9.99
N PRO A 490 9.99 3.47 -11.10
CA PRO A 490 10.35 4.09 -12.37
C PRO A 490 10.10 5.61 -12.45
N TRP A 491 9.49 6.21 -11.43
CA TRP A 491 9.37 7.67 -11.30
C TRP A 491 10.53 8.29 -10.54
N ASN A 492 11.44 7.45 -10.01
CA ASN A 492 12.62 7.87 -9.25
C ASN A 492 12.29 8.84 -8.09
N ILE A 493 11.14 8.63 -7.44
CA ILE A 493 10.61 9.52 -6.38
C ILE A 493 10.22 8.72 -5.15
N SER A 494 10.49 9.25 -3.96
CA SER A 494 9.90 8.76 -2.71
C SER A 494 8.48 9.29 -2.54
N TRP A 495 7.51 8.42 -2.27
CA TRP A 495 6.14 8.85 -1.94
C TRP A 495 5.96 9.22 -0.47
N VAL A 496 7.05 9.38 0.27
CA VAL A 496 7.04 9.70 1.70
C VAL A 496 7.66 11.08 1.90
N SER A 497 6.82 12.04 2.28
CA SER A 497 7.20 13.45 2.34
C SER A 497 8.40 13.68 3.28
N GLY A 498 9.40 14.39 2.75
CA GLY A 498 10.63 14.74 3.46
C GLY A 498 11.67 13.62 3.58
N ILE A 499 11.41 12.42 3.05
CA ILE A 499 12.36 11.30 3.08
C ILE A 499 12.80 10.94 1.66
N GLY A 500 14.09 11.12 1.37
CA GLY A 500 14.69 10.90 0.05
C GLY A 500 15.30 12.18 -0.50
N ALA A 501 16.04 12.08 -1.61
CA ALA A 501 16.60 13.23 -2.31
C ALA A 501 15.56 13.90 -3.23
N ASP A 502 14.61 13.11 -3.75
CA ASP A 502 13.43 13.51 -4.48
C ASP A 502 12.23 12.80 -3.85
N HIS A 503 11.27 13.58 -3.33
CA HIS A 503 10.09 13.07 -2.66
C HIS A 503 8.87 13.89 -3.08
N VAL A 504 7.68 13.37 -2.83
CA VAL A 504 6.43 14.12 -3.05
C VAL A 504 6.46 15.46 -2.32
N ASP A 505 6.22 16.54 -3.06
CA ASP A 505 6.19 17.92 -2.56
C ASP A 505 4.74 18.42 -2.42
N TYR A 506 3.85 18.06 -3.34
CA TYR A 506 2.50 18.62 -3.41
C TYR A 506 1.45 17.72 -2.73
N LEU A 507 1.58 17.56 -1.42
CA LEU A 507 0.59 16.84 -0.62
C LEU A 507 -0.81 17.46 -0.75
N HIS A 508 -1.82 16.61 -0.92
CA HIS A 508 -3.22 17.04 -0.87
C HIS A 508 -3.62 17.25 0.59
N THR A 509 -3.42 18.45 1.13
CA THR A 509 -3.77 18.76 2.53
C THR A 509 -4.20 20.21 2.73
N ARG A 510 -5.21 20.41 3.57
CA ARG A 510 -5.67 21.76 3.97
C ARG A 510 -4.69 22.47 4.90
N LEU A 511 -3.71 21.76 5.45
CA LEU A 511 -2.61 22.35 6.20
C LEU A 511 -1.68 23.20 5.32
N ASP A 512 -1.72 23.00 3.99
CA ASP A 512 -1.09 23.90 3.02
C ASP A 512 -2.10 24.93 2.49
N GLU A 513 -2.17 26.09 3.16
CA GLU A 513 -3.01 27.22 2.69
C GLU A 513 -2.54 27.78 1.34
N GLU A 514 -1.33 27.44 0.90
CA GLU A 514 -0.75 27.87 -0.38
C GLU A 514 -1.03 26.85 -1.51
N ALA A 515 -1.77 25.75 -1.29
CA ALA A 515 -1.91 24.67 -2.26
C ALA A 515 -2.45 25.12 -3.65
N TYR A 516 -3.28 26.17 -3.69
CA TYR A 516 -3.77 26.78 -4.94
C TYR A 516 -2.81 27.81 -5.57
N SER A 517 -1.76 28.21 -4.86
CA SER A 517 -0.78 29.17 -5.35
C SER A 517 0.07 28.54 -6.44
N ARG A 518 0.21 29.24 -7.58
CA ARG A 518 1.09 28.84 -8.68
C ARG A 518 2.58 28.92 -8.33
N THR A 519 2.91 29.55 -7.21
CA THR A 519 4.28 29.67 -6.70
C THR A 519 4.49 28.82 -5.45
N SER A 520 3.54 27.97 -5.06
CA SER A 520 3.74 27.07 -3.92
C SER A 520 4.92 26.14 -4.18
N PRO A 521 5.87 26.04 -3.23
CA PRO A 521 6.95 25.08 -3.31
C PRO A 521 6.53 23.67 -2.86
N GLY A 522 5.24 23.46 -2.51
CA GLY A 522 4.79 22.24 -1.84
C GLY A 522 4.81 22.37 -0.31
N VAL A 523 4.62 21.26 0.39
CA VAL A 523 4.54 21.18 1.85
C VAL A 523 5.16 19.87 2.34
N VAL A 524 5.95 19.96 3.41
CA VAL A 524 6.54 18.80 4.08
C VAL A 524 5.78 18.51 5.37
N ILE A 525 5.17 17.32 5.42
CA ILE A 525 4.69 16.65 6.63
C ILE A 525 5.54 15.38 6.77
N PRO A 526 6.51 15.34 7.70
CA PRO A 526 7.50 14.28 7.78
C PRO A 526 6.84 12.90 7.88
N GLY A 527 7.28 11.97 7.03
CA GLY A 527 6.79 10.60 7.06
C GLY A 527 5.43 10.38 6.39
N ALA A 528 4.72 11.42 5.96
CA ALA A 528 3.42 11.27 5.30
C ALA A 528 3.56 10.51 3.96
N MET A 529 3.02 9.30 3.89
CA MET A 529 2.99 8.50 2.67
C MET A 529 1.74 8.79 1.84
N VAL A 530 1.92 9.20 0.59
CA VAL A 530 0.80 9.35 -0.36
C VAL A 530 0.44 8.02 -1.02
N SER A 531 -0.81 7.90 -1.46
CA SER A 531 -1.30 6.69 -2.13
C SER A 531 -0.54 6.36 -3.42
N GLY A 532 0.02 7.35 -4.13
CA GLY A 532 0.96 7.14 -5.22
C GLY A 532 0.31 6.68 -6.55
N PRO A 533 0.97 5.81 -7.34
CA PRO A 533 0.58 5.55 -8.72
C PRO A 533 -0.82 4.96 -8.91
N ASN A 534 -1.54 5.54 -9.87
CA ASN A 534 -2.83 5.08 -10.36
C ASN A 534 -2.67 4.28 -11.66
N ALA A 535 -3.75 3.63 -12.11
CA ALA A 535 -3.79 2.98 -13.41
C ALA A 535 -3.67 3.97 -14.57
N HIS A 536 -4.26 5.16 -14.44
CA HIS A 536 -4.18 6.24 -15.43
C HIS A 536 -4.18 7.59 -14.72
N ASP A 537 -3.80 8.63 -15.47
CA ASP A 537 -4.01 10.02 -15.15
C ASP A 537 -5.49 10.27 -14.87
N THR A 538 -5.77 10.92 -13.74
CA THR A 538 -7.12 11.32 -13.32
C THR A 538 -7.78 12.27 -14.32
N ARG A 539 -6.98 13.02 -15.09
CA ARG A 539 -7.40 13.94 -16.15
C ARG A 539 -7.44 13.33 -17.54
N ASP A 540 -6.75 12.21 -17.77
CA ASP A 540 -6.69 11.56 -19.09
C ASP A 540 -6.73 10.03 -18.98
N ARG A 541 -7.88 9.44 -19.31
CA ARG A 541 -8.07 7.98 -19.33
C ARG A 541 -7.31 7.27 -20.45
N ARG A 542 -6.59 7.99 -21.31
CA ARG A 542 -5.70 7.46 -22.35
C ARG A 542 -4.22 7.63 -22.02
N SER A 543 -3.89 8.13 -20.83
CA SER A 543 -2.51 8.25 -20.40
C SER A 543 -1.80 6.90 -20.39
N VAL A 544 -0.47 6.96 -20.23
CA VAL A 544 0.33 5.81 -19.84
C VAL A 544 -0.27 5.08 -18.63
N SER A 545 -0.02 3.78 -18.53
CA SER A 545 -0.48 2.93 -17.44
C SER A 545 0.67 2.02 -17.00
N PRO A 546 1.05 1.99 -15.70
CA PRO A 546 0.55 2.84 -14.62
C PRO A 546 1.00 4.31 -14.77
N TRP A 547 0.43 5.20 -13.96
CA TRP A 547 0.66 6.64 -14.02
C TRP A 547 0.84 7.26 -12.64
N TYR A 548 1.79 8.17 -12.54
CA TYR A 548 1.97 9.10 -11.43
C TYR A 548 2.59 10.40 -11.94
N ALA A 549 2.23 11.51 -11.31
CA ALA A 549 2.94 12.78 -11.40
C ALA A 549 2.68 13.57 -10.11
N ASP A 550 3.72 14.18 -9.55
CA ASP A 550 3.59 15.05 -8.40
C ASP A 550 3.05 16.42 -8.83
N ARG A 551 1.73 16.49 -9.05
CA ARG A 551 1.07 17.71 -9.51
C ARG A 551 0.64 18.56 -8.32
N PRO A 552 0.84 19.89 -8.36
CA PRO A 552 0.20 20.79 -7.40
C PRO A 552 -1.33 20.79 -7.57
N LEU A 553 -2.03 21.11 -6.49
CA LEU A 553 -3.50 21.11 -6.47
C LEU A 553 -4.11 22.01 -7.55
N TRP A 554 -3.53 23.17 -7.86
CA TRP A 554 -4.05 24.05 -8.92
C TRP A 554 -3.94 23.45 -10.34
N GLN A 555 -3.14 22.40 -10.54
CA GLN A 555 -3.11 21.62 -11.79
C GLN A 555 -4.10 20.45 -11.76
N ASP A 556 -4.51 19.97 -10.58
CA ASP A 556 -5.52 18.93 -10.39
C ASP A 556 -6.47 19.13 -9.19
N ASP A 557 -7.29 20.16 -9.27
CA ASP A 557 -8.24 20.58 -8.23
C ASP A 557 -9.47 19.67 -8.05
N THR A 558 -9.58 18.58 -8.82
CA THR A 558 -10.73 17.67 -8.78
C THR A 558 -10.38 16.26 -8.32
N SER A 559 -9.14 15.81 -8.52
CA SER A 559 -8.76 14.43 -8.32
C SER A 559 -7.31 14.20 -7.88
N GLN A 560 -6.55 15.25 -7.53
CA GLN A 560 -5.17 15.12 -7.04
C GLN A 560 -5.08 14.23 -5.78
N TRP A 561 -6.13 14.26 -4.95
CA TRP A 561 -6.25 13.44 -3.76
C TRP A 561 -6.13 11.93 -4.02
N ARG A 562 -6.38 11.48 -5.26
CA ARG A 562 -6.28 10.06 -5.63
C ARG A 562 -4.86 9.49 -5.64
N TYR A 563 -3.83 10.34 -5.65
CA TYR A 563 -2.43 9.92 -5.76
C TYR A 563 -1.47 10.70 -4.86
N ASN A 564 -1.83 11.91 -4.43
CA ASN A 564 -1.00 12.78 -3.57
C ASN A 564 -1.60 13.03 -2.17
N GLU A 565 -2.66 12.31 -1.79
CA GLU A 565 -3.20 12.39 -0.43
C GLU A 565 -2.64 11.25 0.44
N TYR A 566 -2.29 11.60 1.68
CA TYR A 566 -1.99 10.68 2.77
C TYR A 566 -3.24 10.50 3.64
N SER A 567 -3.28 9.46 4.48
CA SER A 567 -4.29 9.35 5.54
C SER A 567 -3.76 8.55 6.72
N ILE A 568 -4.45 8.63 7.86
CA ILE A 568 -4.11 7.86 9.06
C ILE A 568 -4.13 6.35 8.81
N SER A 569 -4.95 5.88 7.87
CA SER A 569 -5.08 4.46 7.49
C SER A 569 -4.16 4.06 6.34
N ILE A 570 -3.86 4.96 5.39
CA ILE A 570 -2.82 4.75 4.37
C ILE A 570 -1.45 4.57 5.05
N GLN A 571 -1.17 5.38 6.08
CA GLN A 571 0.10 5.35 6.81
C GLN A 571 0.29 4.09 7.68
N ALA A 572 -0.80 3.49 8.16
CA ALA A 572 -0.80 2.46 9.21
C ALA A 572 0.15 1.29 8.91
N GLY A 573 0.09 0.75 7.69
CA GLY A 573 0.96 -0.35 7.26
C GLY A 573 2.44 0.04 7.15
N LEU A 574 2.74 1.29 6.74
CA LEU A 574 4.12 1.79 6.68
C LEU A 574 4.69 2.01 8.09
N LEU A 575 3.91 2.57 9.02
CA LEU A 575 4.33 2.73 10.42
C LEU A 575 4.71 1.38 11.03
N TYR A 576 3.85 0.37 10.87
CA TYR A 576 4.14 -0.97 11.39
C TYR A 576 5.36 -1.58 10.71
N THR A 577 5.49 -1.43 9.38
CA THR A 577 6.62 -1.95 8.63
C THR A 577 7.95 -1.32 9.05
N VAL A 578 8.04 0.01 9.17
CA VAL A 578 9.26 0.71 9.60
C VAL A 578 9.63 0.32 11.03
N THR A 579 8.64 0.27 11.93
CA THR A 579 8.85 -0.16 13.33
C THR A 579 9.35 -1.60 13.41
N GLY A 580 8.73 -2.51 12.67
CA GLY A 580 9.12 -3.92 12.63
C GLY A 580 10.49 -4.13 11.99
N LEU A 581 10.79 -3.46 10.88
CA LEU A 581 12.12 -3.54 10.25
C LEU A 581 13.23 -2.93 11.13
N ALA A 582 12.91 -1.90 11.92
CA ALA A 582 13.84 -1.37 12.92
C ALA A 582 14.15 -2.42 14.00
N ALA A 583 13.16 -3.20 14.44
CA ALA A 583 13.32 -4.26 15.43
C ALA A 583 13.97 -5.55 14.87
N LEU A 584 13.64 -5.92 13.63
CA LEU A 584 14.08 -7.14 12.94
C LEU A 584 15.42 -6.96 12.19
N ASN A 585 16.14 -5.87 12.41
CA ASN A 585 17.35 -5.58 11.65
C ASN A 585 18.44 -6.64 11.89
N GLY A 586 18.93 -7.24 10.81
CA GLY A 586 19.92 -8.32 10.84
C GLY A 586 19.32 -9.72 10.73
N GLU A 587 17.99 -9.84 10.74
CA GLU A 587 17.30 -11.10 10.50
C GLU A 587 17.56 -11.66 9.09
N PRO A 588 17.56 -12.99 8.92
CA PRO A 588 17.85 -13.62 7.63
C PRO A 588 16.85 -13.23 6.54
N THR A 589 17.37 -12.83 5.39
CA THR A 589 16.59 -12.50 4.18
C THR A 589 16.94 -13.42 3.02
N THR A 590 17.60 -14.56 3.28
CA THR A 590 18.04 -15.50 2.24
C THR A 590 17.43 -16.88 2.42
N GLY A 591 17.10 -17.52 1.30
CA GLY A 591 16.33 -18.78 1.30
C GLY A 591 14.83 -18.56 1.42
N GLY A 592 14.12 -19.60 1.84
CA GLY A 592 12.66 -19.59 2.02
C GLY A 592 11.87 -20.04 0.79
N PRO A 593 10.61 -20.50 0.98
CA PRO A 593 9.78 -21.00 -0.10
C PRO A 593 9.14 -19.87 -0.94
N VAL A 594 9.62 -19.68 -2.18
CA VAL A 594 8.98 -18.77 -3.16
C VAL A 594 8.08 -19.55 -4.12
N PRO A 595 6.80 -19.17 -4.34
CA PRO A 595 5.95 -19.77 -5.37
C PRO A 595 6.59 -19.72 -6.76
N THR A 596 6.25 -20.68 -7.62
CA THR A 596 6.69 -20.62 -9.02
C THR A 596 6.03 -19.43 -9.72
N ARG A 597 6.80 -18.62 -10.45
CA ARG A 597 6.29 -17.49 -11.25
C ARG A 597 5.34 -17.96 -12.33
N MET A 598 4.28 -17.17 -12.55
CA MET A 598 3.23 -17.44 -13.51
C MET A 598 2.87 -16.18 -14.31
N PRO A 599 3.80 -15.54 -15.02
CA PRO A 599 3.51 -14.28 -15.72
C PRO A 599 2.33 -14.38 -16.68
N VAL A 600 1.43 -13.40 -16.60
CA VAL A 600 0.41 -13.13 -17.63
C VAL A 600 1.09 -12.39 -18.78
N THR A 601 1.03 -12.97 -19.98
CA THR A 601 1.71 -12.43 -21.16
C THR A 601 0.77 -11.68 -22.11
N THR A 602 -0.55 -11.87 -21.97
CA THR A 602 -1.56 -11.03 -22.62
C THR A 602 -2.88 -11.07 -21.84
N PRO A 603 -3.64 -9.96 -21.78
CA PRO A 603 -3.18 -8.60 -22.10
C PRO A 603 -2.03 -8.18 -21.17
N VAL A 604 -1.34 -7.10 -21.52
CA VAL A 604 -0.39 -6.42 -20.64
C VAL A 604 -0.94 -5.04 -20.25
N ILE A 605 -0.48 -4.51 -19.12
CA ILE A 605 -0.88 -3.17 -18.67
C ILE A 605 -0.57 -2.13 -19.76
N GLY A 606 -1.55 -1.26 -20.03
CA GLY A 606 -1.54 -0.31 -21.16
C GLY A 606 -2.37 -0.76 -22.37
N ASP A 607 -2.70 -2.05 -22.50
CA ASP A 607 -3.51 -2.55 -23.61
C ASP A 607 -4.94 -2.00 -23.58
N PHE A 608 -5.46 -1.68 -24.77
CA PHE A 608 -6.87 -1.41 -25.02
C PHE A 608 -7.54 -2.63 -25.65
N VAL A 609 -8.64 -3.11 -25.06
CA VAL A 609 -9.32 -4.34 -25.49
C VAL A 609 -10.80 -4.13 -25.79
N THR A 610 -11.39 -4.98 -26.62
CA THR A 610 -12.82 -4.97 -26.97
C THR A 610 -13.32 -6.40 -27.24
N GLY A 611 -14.62 -6.65 -27.06
CA GLY A 611 -15.22 -7.95 -27.35
C GLY A 611 -14.69 -9.09 -26.49
N SER A 612 -14.39 -10.22 -27.12
CA SER A 612 -13.78 -11.37 -26.44
C SER A 612 -12.27 -11.21 -26.35
N VAL A 613 -11.75 -11.23 -25.13
CA VAL A 613 -10.34 -11.10 -24.81
C VAL A 613 -9.77 -12.48 -24.47
N THR A 614 -8.61 -12.80 -25.04
CA THR A 614 -7.84 -13.98 -24.66
C THR A 614 -6.83 -13.58 -23.59
N VAL A 615 -6.81 -14.31 -22.48
CA VAL A 615 -5.73 -14.24 -21.48
C VAL A 615 -4.74 -15.37 -21.73
N LEU A 616 -3.46 -15.06 -21.80
CA LEU A 616 -2.38 -16.05 -21.82
C LEU A 616 -1.49 -15.88 -20.59
N ALA A 617 -1.08 -17.00 -20.02
CA ALA A 617 -0.09 -17.03 -18.96
C ALA A 617 0.86 -18.21 -19.19
N GLN A 618 2.11 -18.08 -18.76
CA GLN A 618 3.13 -19.11 -18.94
C GLN A 618 3.92 -19.27 -17.66
N GLY A 619 3.92 -20.47 -17.08
CA GLY A 619 4.69 -20.75 -15.87
C GLY A 619 6.18 -20.87 -16.17
N GLU A 620 7.02 -20.37 -15.26
CA GLU A 620 8.48 -20.60 -15.30
C GLU A 620 8.89 -21.98 -14.76
N GLY A 621 7.90 -22.83 -14.46
CA GLY A 621 8.08 -24.20 -14.02
C GLY A 621 6.75 -24.96 -14.06
N PRO A 622 6.76 -26.25 -13.68
CA PRO A 622 5.55 -27.08 -13.69
C PRO A 622 4.48 -26.55 -12.73
N VAL A 623 3.28 -26.31 -13.26
CA VAL A 623 2.11 -25.88 -12.49
C VAL A 623 0.86 -26.67 -12.89
N THR A 624 -0.11 -26.73 -11.98
CA THR A 624 -1.38 -27.43 -12.16
C THR A 624 -2.56 -26.56 -11.74
N GLY A 625 -3.78 -26.95 -12.14
CA GLY A 625 -5.00 -26.28 -11.70
C GLY A 625 -5.13 -24.82 -12.14
N VAL A 626 -4.51 -24.46 -13.27
CA VAL A 626 -4.44 -23.08 -13.75
C VAL A 626 -5.84 -22.53 -14.07
N ARG A 627 -6.15 -21.36 -13.49
CA ARG A 627 -7.43 -20.67 -13.65
C ARG A 627 -7.23 -19.18 -13.88
N HIS A 628 -8.18 -18.55 -14.56
CA HIS A 628 -8.26 -17.10 -14.68
C HIS A 628 -9.54 -16.54 -14.04
N ASN A 629 -9.52 -15.27 -13.64
CA ASN A 629 -10.67 -14.54 -13.11
C ASN A 629 -10.65 -13.09 -13.63
N ALA A 630 -11.67 -12.69 -14.39
CA ALA A 630 -11.84 -11.32 -14.90
C ALA A 630 -13.22 -10.71 -14.55
N ASP A 631 -14.14 -11.56 -14.09
CA ASP A 631 -15.56 -11.26 -13.89
C ASP A 631 -16.07 -11.76 -12.52
N GLY A 632 -15.17 -12.04 -11.58
CA GLY A 632 -15.47 -12.48 -10.23
C GLY A 632 -15.53 -14.00 -10.06
N THR A 633 -15.32 -14.79 -11.12
CA THR A 633 -15.35 -16.27 -11.05
C THR A 633 -14.08 -16.89 -11.64
N TRP A 634 -13.48 -17.83 -10.91
CA TRP A 634 -12.30 -18.59 -11.34
C TRP A 634 -12.64 -19.69 -12.35
N LYS A 635 -12.20 -19.52 -13.60
CA LYS A 635 -12.45 -20.43 -14.73
C LYS A 635 -11.17 -21.19 -15.13
N PRO A 636 -11.25 -22.50 -15.45
CA PRO A 636 -10.09 -23.27 -15.88
C PRO A 636 -9.51 -22.75 -17.20
N MET A 637 -8.17 -22.79 -17.33
CA MET A 637 -7.45 -22.48 -18.56
C MET A 637 -7.01 -23.77 -19.28
N THR A 638 -6.89 -23.71 -20.61
CA THR A 638 -6.40 -24.82 -21.44
C THR A 638 -4.90 -24.65 -21.71
N SER A 639 -4.12 -25.73 -21.61
CA SER A 639 -2.67 -25.71 -21.83
C SER A 639 -2.31 -26.20 -23.23
N THR A 640 -1.40 -25.49 -23.92
CA THR A 640 -0.73 -25.91 -25.15
C THR A 640 0.74 -25.53 -25.05
N ASP A 641 1.67 -26.50 -25.17
CA ASP A 641 3.12 -26.29 -25.13
C ASP A 641 3.63 -25.44 -23.93
N GLY A 642 3.01 -25.61 -22.76
CA GLY A 642 3.37 -24.90 -21.53
C GLY A 642 2.75 -23.50 -21.38
N ALA A 643 2.04 -23.00 -22.40
CA ALA A 643 1.25 -21.78 -22.32
C ALA A 643 -0.21 -22.11 -21.98
N TYR A 644 -0.79 -21.34 -21.07
CA TYR A 644 -2.18 -21.49 -20.62
C TYR A 644 -3.04 -20.41 -21.23
N ARG A 645 -4.21 -20.79 -21.73
CA ARG A 645 -5.17 -19.93 -22.42
C ARG A 645 -6.54 -19.94 -21.75
N GLY A 646 -7.08 -18.75 -21.52
CA GLY A 646 -8.47 -18.51 -21.11
C GLY A 646 -9.12 -17.43 -21.98
N THR A 647 -10.43 -17.29 -21.89
CA THR A 647 -11.18 -16.24 -22.60
C THR A 647 -12.24 -15.63 -21.71
N PHE A 648 -12.43 -14.32 -21.81
CA PHE A 648 -13.52 -13.59 -21.17
C PHE A 648 -14.08 -12.54 -22.13
N SER A 649 -15.24 -11.97 -21.83
CA SER A 649 -15.79 -10.84 -22.60
C SER A 649 -15.66 -9.56 -21.79
N VAL A 650 -15.37 -8.46 -22.48
CA VAL A 650 -15.46 -7.11 -21.93
C VAL A 650 -16.70 -6.35 -22.39
N ASP A 651 -17.59 -7.02 -23.14
CA ASP A 651 -18.85 -6.44 -23.57
C ASP A 651 -19.72 -6.09 -22.36
N GLY A 652 -20.33 -4.90 -22.38
CA GLY A 652 -21.14 -4.39 -21.28
C GLY A 652 -20.37 -3.57 -20.24
N PHE A 653 -19.04 -3.59 -20.25
CA PHE A 653 -18.26 -2.61 -19.49
C PHE A 653 -18.29 -1.23 -20.16
N ALA A 654 -18.31 -0.18 -19.35
CA ALA A 654 -18.27 1.19 -19.85
C ALA A 654 -16.92 1.47 -20.54
N PRO A 655 -16.90 2.27 -21.63
CA PRO A 655 -15.66 2.71 -22.26
C PRO A 655 -14.68 3.35 -21.28
N TYR A 656 -13.39 3.09 -21.48
CA TYR A 656 -12.28 3.55 -20.65
C TYR A 656 -12.29 3.05 -19.20
N THR A 657 -13.03 1.99 -18.91
CA THR A 657 -12.92 1.31 -17.61
C THR A 657 -11.64 0.49 -17.58
N THR A 658 -10.75 0.78 -16.64
CA THR A 658 -9.63 -0.10 -16.32
C THR A 658 -10.15 -1.32 -15.57
N ARG A 659 -9.72 -2.50 -16.00
CA ARG A 659 -10.06 -3.79 -15.42
C ARG A 659 -8.78 -4.58 -15.20
N ARG A 660 -8.93 -5.64 -14.42
CA ARG A 660 -7.86 -6.60 -14.09
C ARG A 660 -8.32 -8.00 -14.45
N VAL A 661 -7.39 -8.83 -14.91
CA VAL A 661 -7.55 -10.28 -15.00
C VAL A 661 -6.47 -10.93 -14.16
N ASP A 662 -6.91 -11.83 -13.29
CA ASP A 662 -6.05 -12.58 -12.40
C ASP A 662 -5.88 -13.99 -12.93
N VAL A 663 -4.68 -14.53 -12.82
CA VAL A 663 -4.38 -15.94 -13.03
C VAL A 663 -3.85 -16.52 -11.74
N ARG A 664 -4.29 -17.75 -11.43
CA ARG A 664 -3.73 -18.53 -10.32
C ARG A 664 -3.42 -19.94 -10.75
N ALA A 665 -2.41 -20.52 -10.12
CA ALA A 665 -2.02 -21.91 -10.33
C ALA A 665 -1.47 -22.53 -9.04
N THR A 666 -1.30 -23.85 -9.02
CA THR A 666 -0.64 -24.56 -7.92
C THR A 666 0.66 -25.17 -8.43
N ASP A 667 1.78 -24.83 -7.79
CA ASP A 667 3.09 -25.36 -8.16
C ASP A 667 3.32 -26.79 -7.65
N ALA A 668 4.44 -27.39 -8.05
CA ALA A 668 4.80 -28.76 -7.67
C ALA A 668 4.95 -28.97 -6.15
N ALA A 669 5.15 -27.92 -5.36
CA ALA A 669 5.24 -27.96 -3.91
C ALA A 669 3.87 -27.69 -3.22
N GLY A 670 2.79 -27.57 -3.99
CA GLY A 670 1.45 -27.31 -3.48
C GLY A 670 1.19 -25.84 -3.09
N ARG A 671 2.08 -24.91 -3.46
CA ARG A 671 1.90 -23.48 -3.19
C ARG A 671 1.04 -22.86 -4.28
N VAL A 672 0.21 -21.89 -3.91
CA VAL A 672 -0.62 -21.18 -4.87
C VAL A 672 0.14 -19.95 -5.35
N THR A 673 0.29 -19.80 -6.66
CA THR A 673 0.90 -18.62 -7.29
C THR A 673 -0.19 -17.78 -7.96
N TYR A 674 -0.02 -16.48 -7.94
CA TYR A 674 -0.94 -15.48 -8.47
C TYR A 674 -0.18 -14.50 -9.35
N SER A 675 -0.86 -13.99 -10.36
CA SER A 675 -0.31 -13.02 -11.31
C SER A 675 -1.45 -12.24 -11.93
N SER A 676 -1.19 -11.02 -12.35
CA SER A 676 -2.27 -10.17 -12.85
C SER A 676 -1.85 -9.36 -14.05
N ALA A 677 -2.84 -9.04 -14.88
CA ALA A 677 -2.71 -8.04 -15.92
C ALA A 677 -3.85 -7.02 -15.83
N HIS A 678 -3.52 -5.78 -16.18
CA HIS A 678 -4.47 -4.69 -16.28
C HIS A 678 -4.73 -4.41 -17.76
N TYR A 679 -5.92 -3.93 -18.08
CA TYR A 679 -6.28 -3.52 -19.43
C TYR A 679 -7.40 -2.49 -19.37
N THR A 680 -7.55 -1.73 -20.46
CA THR A 680 -8.58 -0.70 -20.58
C THR A 680 -9.59 -1.08 -21.65
N VAL A 681 -10.88 -1.00 -21.32
CA VAL A 681 -11.95 -1.30 -22.27
C VAL A 681 -12.01 -0.17 -23.31
N ALA A 682 -11.80 -0.50 -24.57
CA ALA A 682 -11.83 0.47 -25.67
C ALA A 682 -13.24 1.00 -25.90
N PRO A 683 -13.40 2.30 -26.25
CA PRO A 683 -14.67 2.79 -26.75
C PRO A 683 -15.04 2.09 -28.07
N PRO A 684 -16.34 1.97 -28.38
CA PRO A 684 -16.77 1.59 -29.72
C PRO A 684 -16.12 2.50 -30.76
N LEU A 685 -15.72 1.93 -31.91
CA LEU A 685 -15.26 2.74 -33.04
C LEU A 685 -16.36 3.73 -33.45
N PRO A 686 -16.03 5.00 -33.75
CA PRO A 686 -17.03 5.97 -34.16
C PRO A 686 -17.82 5.49 -35.39
N ALA A 687 -19.11 5.23 -35.22
CA ALA A 687 -20.04 4.81 -36.26
C ALA A 687 -21.39 5.55 -36.15
N PRO A 688 -22.18 5.71 -37.23
CA PRO A 688 -23.49 6.38 -37.17
C PRO A 688 -24.42 5.83 -36.09
N ALA A 689 -24.43 4.50 -35.90
CA ALA A 689 -25.21 3.82 -34.86
C ALA A 689 -24.72 4.11 -33.42
N THR A 690 -23.44 4.43 -33.23
CA THR A 690 -22.87 4.74 -31.90
C THR A 690 -23.22 6.16 -31.41
N ARG A 691 -23.69 7.06 -32.30
CA ARG A 691 -24.16 8.41 -31.90
C ARG A 691 -25.58 8.44 -31.32
N CYS A 692 -26.38 7.39 -31.55
CA CYS A 692 -27.76 7.33 -31.06
C CYS A 692 -27.90 6.78 -29.62
N ALA A 693 -26.82 6.28 -29.02
CA ALA A 693 -26.84 5.78 -27.64
C ALA A 693 -26.60 6.87 -26.57
N THR A 694 -26.44 8.14 -26.96
CA THR A 694 -26.14 9.25 -26.03
C THR A 694 -27.32 10.21 -25.81
N THR A 695 -28.57 9.73 -25.85
CA THR A 695 -29.74 10.49 -25.36
C THR A 695 -30.80 9.56 -24.78
N THR A 696 -30.49 8.85 -23.69
CA THR A 696 -31.43 8.42 -22.63
C THR A 696 -30.69 7.54 -21.62
N SER A 697 -29.72 8.11 -20.92
CA SER A 697 -29.56 7.79 -19.50
C SER A 697 -29.55 9.14 -18.81
N ALA A 698 -30.54 9.40 -17.96
CA ALA A 698 -30.45 10.51 -17.03
C ALA A 698 -29.05 10.47 -16.43
N ALA A 699 -28.35 11.61 -16.48
CA ALA A 699 -27.15 11.77 -15.68
C ALA A 699 -27.48 11.25 -14.28
N PRO A 700 -26.67 10.37 -13.66
CA PRO A 700 -26.77 10.26 -12.23
C PRO A 700 -26.58 11.69 -11.72
N ALA A 701 -27.58 12.18 -10.98
CA ALA A 701 -27.45 13.46 -10.30
C ALA A 701 -26.06 13.46 -9.64
N PRO A 702 -25.29 14.56 -9.73
CA PRO A 702 -24.04 14.64 -9.01
C PRO A 702 -24.35 14.22 -7.58
N SER A 703 -23.70 13.17 -7.08
CA SER A 703 -23.69 12.93 -5.64
C SER A 703 -23.17 14.23 -5.08
N ALA A 704 -24.04 14.96 -4.40
CA ALA A 704 -23.74 16.27 -3.89
C ALA A 704 -22.42 16.17 -3.13
N ALA A 705 -21.41 16.89 -3.59
CA ALA A 705 -20.50 17.52 -2.64
C ALA A 705 -21.39 18.13 -1.55
N PRO A 706 -21.07 18.01 -0.25
CA PRO A 706 -21.77 18.82 0.74
C PRO A 706 -21.59 20.27 0.29
N GLY A 707 -22.67 20.84 -0.22
CA GLY A 707 -22.65 22.11 -0.91
C GLY A 707 -22.28 23.21 0.07
N SER A 708 -21.38 24.06 -0.36
CA SER A 708 -21.31 25.44 0.07
C SER A 708 -22.65 26.12 -0.24
N THR A 709 -23.52 26.18 0.76
CA THR A 709 -24.62 27.15 0.85
C THR A 709 -24.68 27.63 2.29
N GLY A 710 -24.16 28.83 2.55
CA GLY A 710 -24.20 29.49 3.86
C GLY A 710 -23.04 29.14 4.77
#